data_AF-A0A178LVC3-F1
#
_entry.id   AF-A0A178LVC3-F1
#
_cell.length_a   1.000
_cell.length_b   1.000
_cell.length_c   1.000
_cell.angle_alpha   90.00
_cell.angle_beta   90.00
_cell.angle_gamma   90.00
#
_symmetry.space_group_name_H-M   'P 1'
#
loop_
_entity.id
_entity.type
_entity.pdbx_description
1 polymer ?
#
loop_
_entity_poly.entity_id
_entity_poly.type
_entity_poly.pdbx_seq_one_letter_code
_entity_poly.pdbx_strand_id
1 'polypeptide(L)'
;MIEANLARWLAQTGDTLYSIALALAPDERAAQRLLRQWVSDLRQHPPASWQSDELVARLYRVVVANAPDRPLERRPAPAAAPVLGPLRAMPLPQRMAVLAYGVLGMDSVRLAKILGQEPADAIRTLEQAVQALAPTSRHSLPAQVSSDECGPVRQALIDPAQHLRAFEQVRRHLAGCAHCRMFEREWQAATRELTLILRRYAQTFPMPAKLADRLLRAAATPRQRLATFALAAPAAVLVVLVAILVLPGMFRNPVTVVATGANEPVVRADELVARALAHGGIPEPEGPPVWQARYQTLWYFNNRTVAPLYAEIWHDRANPARHRLQLRHVDGGAPYEFQLGDGERRLYYALDGAYAPALYGDLPVPALPNEPALVMSAADSSQQQAALAARRTSGPWNIPPNYLHQAAAAPDLRLLGRQRIGERLAYIVSFRGISPVDVPADVAEPVTVLMAISETDGHVLNITELIGPPGGTQTSRVVWRLVEFNWLVTGEQIRDAFTFERAWNGRAEASGVVGQPLVDPAWPLVRLGNVIEPSAIREVSDALVLPATIPDGIERAVLLGWRGPRLNGAIYTGSGKQLILTFDRLPGIDSAIPTDVIGPWRVRIEPVRGQRYRVAIEANTNRRGSNVRLALEATGFTLDEVRAIIESLRPLNRIDMRAQETFFIPRR
;
A
#
# COMPACT_ATOMS: atom_id res chain seq x y z
N MET A 1 4.76 -13.43 -31.39
CA MET A 1 5.02 -12.69 -30.13
C MET A 1 3.77 -11.94 -29.67
N ILE A 2 3.15 -11.11 -30.54
CA ILE A 2 1.92 -10.36 -30.23
C ILE A 2 0.75 -11.28 -29.82
N GLU A 3 0.52 -12.38 -30.54
CA GLU A 3 -0.58 -13.31 -30.25
C GLU A 3 -0.48 -13.95 -28.85
N ALA A 4 0.71 -14.40 -28.44
CA ALA A 4 0.92 -15.01 -27.14
C ALA A 4 0.77 -14.01 -25.98
N ASN A 5 1.23 -12.77 -26.17
CA ASN A 5 1.08 -11.70 -25.18
C ASN A 5 -0.38 -11.23 -25.10
N LEU A 6 -1.07 -11.14 -26.24
CA LEU A 6 -2.50 -10.82 -26.30
C LEU A 6 -3.35 -11.90 -25.64
N ALA A 7 -3.06 -13.18 -25.88
CA ALA A 7 -3.73 -14.31 -25.24
C ALA A 7 -3.59 -14.24 -23.71
N ARG A 8 -2.37 -14.01 -23.22
CA ARG A 8 -2.12 -13.87 -21.79
C ARG A 8 -2.87 -12.67 -21.19
N TRP A 9 -2.85 -11.53 -21.88
CA TRP A 9 -3.49 -10.32 -21.38
C TRP A 9 -5.03 -10.42 -21.42
N LEU A 10 -5.61 -11.00 -22.48
CA LEU A 10 -7.05 -11.25 -22.57
C LEU A 10 -7.54 -12.25 -21.53
N ALA A 11 -6.73 -13.25 -21.16
CA ALA A 11 -7.09 -14.18 -20.09
C ALA A 11 -7.26 -13.48 -18.72
N GLN A 12 -6.53 -12.39 -18.50
CA GLN A 12 -6.55 -11.65 -17.22
C GLN A 12 -7.53 -10.46 -17.22
N THR A 13 -7.63 -9.75 -18.35
CA THR A 13 -8.33 -8.45 -18.44
C THR A 13 -9.40 -8.42 -19.55
N GLY A 14 -9.63 -9.54 -20.25
CA GLY A 14 -10.54 -9.61 -21.39
C GLY A 14 -11.96 -9.20 -21.05
N ASP A 15 -12.53 -9.71 -19.97
CA ASP A 15 -13.88 -9.37 -19.53
C ASP A 15 -14.02 -7.87 -19.27
N THR A 16 -13.09 -7.29 -18.52
CA THR A 16 -13.05 -5.85 -18.25
C THR A 16 -12.92 -5.02 -19.53
N LEU A 17 -12.05 -5.42 -20.46
CA LEU A 17 -11.90 -4.74 -21.76
C LEU A 17 -13.22 -4.79 -22.55
N TYR A 18 -13.91 -5.93 -22.53
CA TYR A 18 -15.17 -6.10 -23.21
C TYR A 18 -16.26 -5.20 -22.61
N SER A 19 -16.37 -5.13 -21.29
CA SER A 19 -17.32 -4.26 -20.62
C SER A 19 -17.05 -2.77 -20.89
N ILE A 20 -15.78 -2.37 -20.96
CA ILE A 20 -15.40 -1.01 -21.38
C ILE A 20 -15.83 -0.77 -22.83
N ALA A 21 -15.51 -1.68 -23.76
CA ALA A 21 -15.91 -1.55 -25.15
C ALA A 21 -17.43 -1.47 -25.32
N LEU A 22 -18.20 -2.23 -24.53
CA LEU A 22 -19.66 -2.17 -24.49
C LEU A 22 -20.21 -0.82 -24.02
N ALA A 23 -19.53 -0.15 -23.10
CA ALA A 23 -19.92 1.17 -22.62
C ALA A 23 -19.49 2.30 -23.58
N LEU A 24 -18.39 2.10 -24.31
CA LEU A 24 -17.91 3.05 -25.32
C LEU A 24 -18.70 2.96 -26.65
N ALA A 25 -19.32 1.82 -26.94
CA ALA A 25 -20.07 1.55 -28.17
C ALA A 25 -21.61 1.62 -27.98
N PRO A 26 -22.39 1.88 -29.05
CA PRO A 26 -23.86 1.95 -28.99
C PRO A 26 -24.54 0.61 -28.70
N ASP A 27 -23.95 -0.49 -29.18
CA ASP A 27 -24.47 -1.84 -28.99
C ASP A 27 -23.34 -2.87 -28.97
N GLU A 28 -23.70 -4.11 -28.68
CA GLU A 28 -22.75 -5.23 -28.63
C GLU A 28 -22.04 -5.47 -29.96
N ARG A 29 -22.73 -5.33 -31.10
CA ARG A 29 -22.12 -5.54 -32.42
C ARG A 29 -21.07 -4.47 -32.71
N ALA A 30 -21.32 -3.23 -32.33
CA ALA A 30 -20.38 -2.13 -32.43
C ALA A 30 -19.19 -2.31 -31.47
N ALA A 31 -19.42 -2.78 -30.23
CA ALA A 31 -18.34 -3.11 -29.29
C ALA A 31 -17.42 -4.21 -29.85
N GLN A 32 -17.99 -5.27 -30.44
CA GLN A 32 -17.21 -6.32 -31.08
C GLN A 32 -16.42 -5.82 -32.30
N ARG A 33 -16.99 -4.90 -33.10
CA ARG A 33 -16.28 -4.27 -34.22
C ARG A 33 -15.12 -3.40 -33.72
N LEU A 34 -15.36 -2.62 -32.66
CA LEU A 34 -14.35 -1.78 -32.02
C LEU A 34 -13.16 -2.60 -31.52
N LEU A 35 -13.42 -3.73 -30.85
CA LEU A 35 -12.35 -4.62 -30.38
C LEU A 35 -11.54 -5.24 -31.52
N ARG A 36 -12.17 -5.55 -32.66
CA ARG A 36 -11.44 -6.03 -33.85
C ARG A 36 -10.56 -4.94 -34.45
N GLN A 37 -11.05 -3.70 -34.51
CA GLN A 37 -10.25 -2.55 -34.96
C GLN A 37 -9.07 -2.31 -34.02
N TRP A 38 -9.30 -2.39 -32.71
CA TRP A 38 -8.26 -2.31 -31.69
C TRP A 38 -7.18 -3.40 -31.85
N VAL A 39 -7.56 -4.66 -32.08
CA VAL A 39 -6.57 -5.72 -32.38
C VAL A 39 -5.83 -5.45 -33.69
N SER A 40 -6.51 -4.92 -34.72
CA SER A 40 -5.85 -4.53 -35.97
C SER A 40 -4.82 -3.43 -35.75
N ASP A 41 -5.14 -2.43 -34.93
CA ASP A 41 -4.21 -1.37 -34.53
C ASP A 41 -3.01 -1.93 -33.76
N LEU A 42 -3.23 -2.81 -32.78
CA LEU A 42 -2.15 -3.48 -32.06
C LEU A 42 -1.23 -4.32 -32.96
N ARG A 43 -1.78 -4.91 -34.03
CA ARG A 43 -0.98 -5.67 -34.99
C ARG A 43 -0.13 -4.77 -35.87
N GLN A 44 -0.69 -3.65 -36.33
CA GLN A 44 0.01 -2.68 -37.17
C GLN A 44 1.06 -1.88 -36.38
N HIS A 45 0.74 -1.56 -35.13
CA HIS A 45 1.59 -0.80 -34.22
C HIS A 45 1.69 -1.55 -32.89
N PRO A 46 2.60 -2.54 -32.77
CA PRO A 46 2.76 -3.31 -31.54
C PRO A 46 2.99 -2.40 -30.34
N PRO A 47 2.36 -2.67 -29.18
CA PRO A 47 2.54 -1.84 -28.01
C PRO A 47 3.95 -1.99 -27.44
N ALA A 48 4.49 -0.87 -26.94
CA ALA A 48 5.78 -0.87 -26.27
C ALA A 48 5.68 -1.60 -24.93
N SER A 49 4.53 -1.50 -24.26
CA SER A 49 4.20 -2.23 -23.03
C SER A 49 2.83 -2.90 -23.11
N TRP A 50 2.69 -4.08 -22.50
CA TRP A 50 1.40 -4.77 -22.38
C TRP A 50 0.65 -4.38 -21.09
N GLN A 51 0.84 -3.14 -20.63
CA GLN A 51 0.14 -2.59 -19.47
C GLN A 51 -1.29 -2.20 -19.84
N SER A 52 -2.23 -2.41 -18.91
CA SER A 52 -3.65 -2.19 -19.17
C SER A 52 -4.00 -0.73 -19.49
N ASP A 53 -3.24 0.24 -18.96
CA ASP A 53 -3.43 1.67 -19.26
C ASP A 53 -3.05 2.03 -20.70
N GLU A 54 -1.92 1.54 -21.23
CA GLU A 54 -1.54 1.73 -22.64
C GLU A 54 -2.57 1.09 -23.58
N LEU A 55 -2.99 -0.13 -23.27
CA LEU A 55 -3.91 -0.91 -24.09
C LEU A 55 -5.32 -0.32 -24.09
N VAL A 56 -5.80 0.19 -22.96
CA VAL A 56 -7.07 0.89 -22.84
C VAL A 56 -7.01 2.29 -23.47
N ALA A 57 -5.90 3.03 -23.33
CA ALA A 57 -5.67 4.29 -24.04
C ALA A 57 -5.72 4.09 -25.56
N ARG A 58 -5.18 2.98 -26.07
CA ARG A 58 -5.30 2.59 -27.48
C ARG A 58 -6.75 2.31 -27.89
N LEU A 59 -7.50 1.57 -27.06
CA LEU A 59 -8.93 1.38 -27.32
C LEU A 59 -9.65 2.72 -27.41
N TYR A 60 -9.40 3.63 -26.47
CA TYR A 60 -9.98 4.97 -26.47
C TYR A 60 -9.62 5.76 -27.73
N ARG A 61 -8.34 5.75 -28.16
CA ARG A 61 -7.90 6.37 -29.43
C ARG A 61 -8.62 5.81 -30.65
N VAL A 62 -8.81 4.49 -30.70
CA VAL A 62 -9.59 3.85 -31.78
C VAL A 62 -11.05 4.33 -31.77
N VAL A 63 -11.66 4.53 -30.60
CA VAL A 63 -13.02 5.10 -30.52
C VAL A 63 -13.04 6.54 -30.99
N VAL A 64 -12.12 7.38 -30.50
CA VAL A 64 -12.03 8.81 -30.86
C VAL A 64 -11.84 8.99 -32.36
N ALA A 65 -10.98 8.18 -32.99
CA ALA A 65 -10.75 8.23 -34.43
C ALA A 65 -11.99 7.84 -35.27
N ASN A 66 -12.88 7.01 -34.73
CA ASN A 66 -14.05 6.49 -35.45
C ASN A 66 -15.37 7.24 -35.13
N ALA A 67 -15.43 8.01 -34.04
CA ALA A 67 -16.66 8.67 -33.60
C ALA A 67 -16.37 9.89 -32.68
N PRO A 68 -15.75 10.98 -33.19
CA PRO A 68 -15.27 12.05 -32.32
C PRO A 68 -16.37 12.77 -31.52
N ASP A 69 -17.62 12.93 -32.01
CA ASP A 69 -18.61 13.80 -31.33
C ASP A 69 -20.10 13.45 -31.52
N ARG A 70 -20.46 12.19 -31.79
CA ARG A 70 -21.89 11.80 -31.86
C ARG A 70 -22.38 11.19 -30.55
N PRO A 71 -23.39 11.77 -29.86
CA PRO A 71 -24.09 11.06 -28.80
C PRO A 71 -24.66 9.76 -29.38
N LEU A 72 -24.42 8.65 -28.70
CA LEU A 72 -24.90 7.35 -29.17
C LEU A 72 -26.43 7.36 -29.14
N GLU A 73 -27.05 6.89 -30.22
CA GLU A 73 -28.51 6.75 -30.32
C GLU A 73 -29.02 5.97 -29.09
N ARG A 74 -29.95 6.58 -28.33
CA ARG A 74 -30.43 6.03 -27.06
C ARG A 74 -31.08 4.67 -27.30
N ARG A 75 -30.33 3.60 -27.04
CA ARG A 75 -30.89 2.27 -26.93
C ARG A 75 -31.16 1.95 -25.46
N PRO A 76 -32.31 1.33 -25.14
CA PRO A 76 -32.64 0.96 -23.78
C PRO A 76 -31.53 0.07 -23.20
N ALA A 77 -31.12 0.38 -21.97
CA ALA A 77 -30.16 -0.43 -21.25
C ALA A 77 -30.75 -1.83 -21.02
N PRO A 78 -29.95 -2.92 -21.11
CA PRO A 78 -30.40 -4.22 -20.67
C PRO A 78 -30.84 -4.15 -19.20
N ALA A 79 -31.91 -4.87 -18.83
CA ALA A 79 -32.38 -4.90 -17.44
C ALA A 79 -31.29 -5.37 -16.45
N ALA A 80 -30.38 -6.22 -16.93
CA ALA A 80 -29.21 -6.70 -16.19
C ALA A 80 -28.05 -5.68 -16.07
N ALA A 81 -28.10 -4.55 -16.78
CA ALA A 81 -27.10 -3.49 -16.77
C ALA A 81 -27.72 -2.08 -16.87
N PRO A 82 -28.52 -1.65 -15.89
CA PRO A 82 -29.22 -0.36 -15.95
C PRO A 82 -28.26 0.84 -16.11
N VAL A 83 -27.04 0.75 -15.58
CA VAL A 83 -26.00 1.79 -15.66
C VAL A 83 -25.53 2.08 -17.09
N LEU A 84 -25.68 1.13 -18.03
CA LEU A 84 -25.24 1.33 -19.42
C LEU A 84 -25.98 2.45 -20.14
N GLY A 85 -27.26 2.66 -19.82
CA GLY A 85 -28.07 3.71 -20.44
C GLY A 85 -27.53 5.10 -20.12
N PRO A 86 -27.44 5.47 -18.82
CA PRO A 86 -26.82 6.71 -18.39
C PRO A 86 -25.37 6.86 -18.87
N LEU A 87 -24.56 5.79 -18.83
CA LEU A 87 -23.20 5.82 -19.36
C LEU A 87 -23.17 6.23 -20.84
N ARG A 88 -23.89 5.53 -21.71
CA ARG A 88 -23.90 5.80 -23.16
C ARG A 88 -24.44 7.18 -23.53
N ALA A 89 -25.24 7.80 -22.66
CA ALA A 89 -25.77 9.14 -22.85
C ALA A 89 -24.74 10.25 -22.61
N MET A 90 -23.63 9.96 -21.94
CA MET A 90 -22.58 10.95 -21.65
C MET A 90 -21.63 11.18 -22.83
N PRO A 91 -20.97 12.35 -22.91
CA PRO A 91 -19.83 12.59 -23.78
C PRO A 91 -18.75 11.50 -23.65
N LEU A 92 -18.06 11.20 -24.76
CA LEU A 92 -17.05 10.14 -24.82
C LEU A 92 -15.92 10.32 -23.77
N PRO A 93 -15.36 11.53 -23.55
CA PRO A 93 -14.34 11.74 -22.52
C PRO A 93 -14.86 11.44 -21.10
N GLN A 94 -16.10 11.85 -20.80
CA GLN A 94 -16.74 11.61 -19.51
C GLN A 94 -17.03 10.13 -19.26
N ARG A 95 -17.48 9.41 -20.29
CA ARG A 95 -17.65 7.94 -20.25
C ARG A 95 -16.34 7.25 -19.91
N MET A 96 -15.29 7.59 -20.64
CA MET A 96 -13.97 6.99 -20.44
C MET A 96 -13.42 7.34 -19.06
N ALA A 97 -13.62 8.58 -18.59
CA ALA A 97 -13.13 9.02 -17.29
C ALA A 97 -13.70 8.18 -16.14
N VAL A 98 -15.02 7.98 -16.12
CA VAL A 98 -15.68 7.19 -15.07
C VAL A 98 -15.34 5.70 -15.17
N LEU A 99 -15.19 5.16 -16.37
CA LEU A 99 -14.78 3.75 -16.55
C LEU A 99 -13.33 3.53 -16.10
N ALA A 100 -12.42 4.42 -16.49
CA ALA A 100 -11.02 4.39 -16.04
C ALA A 100 -10.91 4.50 -14.52
N TYR A 101 -11.66 5.42 -13.91
CA TYR A 101 -11.64 5.62 -12.47
C TYR A 101 -12.31 4.46 -11.71
N GLY A 102 -13.57 4.14 -12.00
CA GLY A 102 -14.35 3.18 -11.23
C GLY A 102 -14.03 1.71 -11.53
N VAL A 103 -13.70 1.36 -12.78
CA VAL A 103 -13.42 -0.04 -13.16
C VAL A 103 -11.93 -0.36 -13.03
N LEU A 104 -11.05 0.55 -13.47
CA LEU A 104 -9.61 0.30 -13.51
C LEU A 104 -8.84 0.92 -12.34
N GLY A 105 -9.47 1.74 -11.50
CA GLY A 105 -8.82 2.38 -10.34
C GLY A 105 -7.72 3.36 -10.74
N MET A 106 -7.88 4.07 -11.86
CA MET A 106 -6.85 4.97 -12.38
C MET A 106 -6.82 6.31 -11.63
N ASP A 107 -5.62 6.85 -11.43
CA ASP A 107 -5.38 8.17 -10.85
C ASP A 107 -5.48 9.29 -11.89
N SER A 108 -5.39 10.54 -11.43
CA SER A 108 -5.53 11.75 -12.25
C SER A 108 -4.56 11.83 -13.42
N VAL A 109 -3.29 11.44 -13.21
CA VAL A 109 -2.24 11.48 -14.24
C VAL A 109 -2.49 10.45 -15.34
N ARG A 110 -2.85 9.21 -14.97
CA ARG A 110 -3.18 8.18 -15.97
C ARG A 110 -4.47 8.51 -16.70
N LEU A 111 -5.44 9.07 -16.00
CA LEU A 111 -6.67 9.55 -16.59
C LEU A 111 -6.37 10.63 -17.66
N ALA A 112 -5.54 11.62 -17.33
CA ALA A 112 -5.06 12.62 -18.27
C ALA A 112 -4.38 12.02 -19.49
N LYS A 113 -3.49 11.04 -19.30
CA LYS A 113 -2.80 10.34 -20.40
C LYS A 113 -3.77 9.62 -21.34
N ILE A 114 -4.80 8.96 -20.80
CA ILE A 114 -5.82 8.27 -21.61
C ILE A 114 -6.65 9.28 -22.39
N LEU A 115 -7.11 10.34 -21.72
CA LEU A 115 -7.97 11.35 -22.31
C LEU A 115 -7.22 12.28 -23.28
N GLY A 116 -5.89 12.33 -23.20
CA GLY A 116 -5.06 13.28 -23.95
C GLY A 116 -5.24 14.72 -23.45
N GLN A 117 -5.42 14.90 -22.14
CA GLN A 117 -5.71 16.17 -21.49
C GLN A 117 -4.69 16.48 -20.40
N GLU A 118 -4.64 17.73 -19.94
CA GLU A 118 -3.91 18.10 -18.71
C GLU A 118 -4.58 17.47 -17.46
N PRO A 119 -3.82 17.13 -16.41
CA PRO A 119 -4.36 16.51 -15.18
C PRO A 119 -5.56 17.24 -14.57
N ALA A 120 -5.54 18.57 -14.54
CA ALA A 120 -6.64 19.37 -13.99
C ALA A 120 -7.93 19.27 -14.82
N ASP A 121 -7.82 19.18 -16.16
CA ASP A 121 -8.96 19.04 -17.06
C ASP A 121 -9.51 17.61 -17.05
N ALA A 122 -8.65 16.61 -16.88
CA ALA A 122 -9.04 15.23 -16.70
C ALA A 122 -9.85 15.02 -15.41
N ILE A 123 -9.41 15.65 -14.30
CA ILE A 123 -10.16 15.66 -13.04
C ILE A 123 -11.51 16.37 -13.19
N ARG A 124 -11.55 17.51 -13.90
CA ARG A 124 -12.81 18.20 -14.19
C ARG A 124 -13.77 17.35 -15.04
N THR A 125 -13.23 16.62 -16.01
CA THR A 125 -13.99 15.68 -16.84
C THR A 125 -14.56 14.55 -15.98
N LEU A 126 -13.79 14.03 -15.04
CA LEU A 126 -14.25 13.04 -14.07
C LEU A 126 -15.34 13.61 -13.15
N GLU A 127 -15.15 14.82 -12.61
CA GLU A 127 -16.13 15.50 -11.76
C GLU A 127 -17.48 15.64 -12.46
N GLN A 128 -17.48 16.16 -13.69
CA GLN A 128 -18.67 16.32 -14.52
C GLN A 128 -19.36 14.98 -14.79
N ALA A 129 -18.58 13.94 -15.05
CA ALA A 129 -19.11 12.62 -15.34
C ALA A 129 -19.74 11.95 -14.12
N VAL A 130 -19.12 12.07 -12.94
CA VAL A 130 -19.70 11.60 -11.67
C VAL A 130 -20.94 12.44 -11.33
N GLN A 131 -20.92 13.76 -11.55
CA GLN A 131 -22.08 14.61 -11.33
C GLN A 131 -23.28 14.20 -12.20
N ALA A 132 -23.05 13.84 -13.46
CA ALA A 132 -24.09 13.35 -14.36
C ALA A 132 -24.64 11.96 -13.94
N LEU A 133 -23.79 11.10 -13.36
CA LEU A 133 -24.18 9.74 -12.97
C LEU A 133 -24.68 9.60 -11.54
N ALA A 134 -24.31 10.48 -10.62
CA ALA A 134 -24.69 10.42 -9.20
C ALA A 134 -26.21 10.23 -8.96
N PRO A 135 -27.11 10.85 -9.75
CA PRO A 135 -28.55 10.63 -9.58
C PRO A 135 -29.00 9.18 -9.82
N THR A 136 -28.26 8.40 -10.61
CA THR A 136 -28.56 6.98 -10.85
C THR A 136 -28.40 6.13 -9.59
N SER A 137 -27.57 6.60 -8.65
CA SER A 137 -27.36 6.04 -7.31
C SER A 137 -28.04 6.86 -6.20
N ARG A 138 -29.01 7.72 -6.54
CA ARG A 138 -29.73 8.61 -5.59
C ARG A 138 -28.83 9.60 -4.83
N HIS A 139 -27.69 9.96 -5.40
CA HIS A 139 -26.80 10.99 -4.88
C HIS A 139 -26.89 12.28 -5.71
N SER A 140 -26.49 13.40 -5.11
CA SER A 140 -26.41 14.69 -5.81
C SER A 140 -25.19 15.45 -5.32
N LEU A 141 -24.28 15.81 -6.24
CA LEU A 141 -23.12 16.61 -5.91
C LEU A 141 -23.50 18.10 -5.80
N PRO A 142 -23.21 18.77 -4.66
CA PRO A 142 -23.59 20.16 -4.47
C PRO A 142 -22.78 21.09 -5.39
N ALA A 143 -23.48 21.93 -6.16
CA ALA A 143 -22.87 22.90 -7.08
C ALA A 143 -22.52 24.23 -6.39
N GLN A 144 -23.05 24.50 -5.19
CA GLN A 144 -22.87 25.77 -4.49
C GLN A 144 -21.42 25.93 -4.00
N VAL A 145 -20.83 27.10 -4.19
CA VAL A 145 -19.47 27.45 -3.72
C VAL A 145 -19.55 28.71 -2.85
N SER A 146 -18.71 28.80 -1.81
CA SER A 146 -18.69 29.95 -0.87
C SER A 146 -17.60 30.98 -1.19
N SER A 147 -16.55 30.58 -1.91
CA SER A 147 -15.42 31.43 -2.29
C SER A 147 -14.66 30.81 -3.46
N ASP A 148 -13.79 31.58 -4.10
CA ASP A 148 -12.97 31.13 -5.23
C ASP A 148 -12.00 29.98 -4.86
N GLU A 149 -11.66 29.85 -3.57
CA GLU A 149 -10.87 28.72 -3.05
C GLU A 149 -11.60 27.37 -3.12
N CYS A 150 -12.93 27.35 -3.26
CA CYS A 150 -13.71 26.12 -3.32
C CYS A 150 -13.33 25.24 -4.52
N GLY A 151 -13.00 25.85 -5.66
CA GLY A 151 -12.63 25.13 -6.89
C GLY A 151 -11.39 24.26 -6.71
N PRO A 152 -10.23 24.86 -6.36
CA PRO A 152 -9.00 24.12 -6.08
C PRO A 152 -9.17 23.08 -4.95
N VAL A 153 -9.94 23.40 -3.90
CA VAL A 153 -10.19 22.47 -2.79
C VAL A 153 -10.99 21.24 -3.26
N ARG A 154 -12.02 21.41 -4.09
CA ARG A 154 -12.77 20.28 -4.66
C ARG A 154 -11.90 19.41 -5.56
N GLN A 155 -11.07 20.01 -6.41
CA GLN A 155 -10.12 19.24 -7.23
C GLN A 155 -9.16 18.42 -6.36
N ALA A 156 -8.64 19.01 -5.29
CA ALA A 156 -7.80 18.31 -4.33
C ALA A 156 -8.55 17.22 -3.55
N LEU A 157 -9.86 17.31 -3.36
CA LEU A 157 -10.66 16.23 -2.75
C LEU A 157 -10.92 15.05 -3.70
N ILE A 158 -10.91 15.31 -5.00
CA ILE A 158 -11.08 14.29 -6.05
C ILE A 158 -9.77 13.53 -6.30
N ASP A 159 -8.63 14.23 -6.26
CA ASP A 159 -7.30 13.68 -6.51
C ASP A 159 -6.51 13.47 -5.20
N PRO A 160 -6.30 12.21 -4.76
CA PRO A 160 -5.55 11.91 -3.53
C PRO A 160 -4.14 12.50 -3.49
N ALA A 161 -3.46 12.60 -4.64
CA ALA A 161 -2.10 13.14 -4.68
C ALA A 161 -2.09 14.66 -4.48
N GLN A 162 -3.09 15.37 -5.01
CA GLN A 162 -3.26 16.80 -4.75
C GLN A 162 -3.75 17.06 -3.31
N HIS A 163 -4.63 16.20 -2.79
CA HIS A 163 -5.07 16.27 -1.40
C HIS A 163 -3.90 16.31 -0.43
N LEU A 164 -2.93 15.39 -0.62
CA LEU A 164 -1.75 15.29 0.24
C LEU A 164 -0.85 16.53 0.15
N ARG A 165 -0.70 17.13 -1.03
CA ARG A 165 0.12 18.34 -1.24
C ARG A 165 -0.52 19.59 -0.67
N ALA A 166 -1.84 19.71 -0.74
CA ALA A 166 -2.61 20.89 -0.32
C ALA A 166 -3.36 20.68 1.02
N PHE A 167 -2.98 19.66 1.80
CA PHE A 167 -3.78 19.17 2.93
C PHE A 167 -4.15 20.26 3.96
N GLU A 168 -3.18 21.08 4.39
CA GLU A 168 -3.43 22.14 5.38
C GLU A 168 -4.42 23.19 4.86
N GLN A 169 -4.30 23.55 3.58
CA GLN A 169 -5.19 24.49 2.92
C GLN A 169 -6.60 23.90 2.79
N VAL A 170 -6.71 22.65 2.34
CA VAL A 170 -7.99 21.93 2.22
C VAL A 170 -8.66 21.80 3.60
N ARG A 171 -7.93 21.37 4.63
CA ARG A 171 -8.45 21.24 6.00
C ARG A 171 -8.94 22.57 6.56
N ARG A 172 -8.14 23.64 6.41
CA ARG A 172 -8.52 24.99 6.86
C ARG A 172 -9.81 25.46 6.17
N HIS A 173 -9.90 25.24 4.85
CA HIS A 173 -11.07 25.61 4.08
C HIS A 173 -12.31 24.78 4.46
N LEU A 174 -12.17 23.46 4.65
CA LEU A 174 -13.25 22.58 5.09
C LEU A 174 -13.76 22.92 6.51
N ALA A 175 -12.94 23.50 7.38
CA ALA A 175 -13.40 23.99 8.67
C ALA A 175 -14.38 25.17 8.53
N GLY A 176 -14.17 26.06 7.54
CA GLY A 176 -15.00 27.23 7.29
C GLY A 176 -16.12 27.05 6.27
N CYS A 177 -16.01 26.11 5.33
CA CYS A 177 -16.94 25.96 4.20
C CYS A 177 -17.87 24.74 4.34
N ALA A 178 -19.14 24.99 4.65
CA ALA A 178 -20.15 23.93 4.73
C ALA A 178 -20.42 23.24 3.38
N HIS A 179 -20.32 23.98 2.26
CA HIS A 179 -20.56 23.43 0.92
C HIS A 179 -19.47 22.46 0.49
N CYS A 180 -18.20 22.72 0.79
CA CYS A 180 -17.09 21.80 0.48
C CYS A 180 -17.12 20.55 1.37
N ARG A 181 -17.55 20.65 2.65
CA ARG A 181 -17.80 19.47 3.48
C ARG A 181 -18.93 18.59 2.95
N MET A 182 -20.00 19.22 2.46
CA MET A 182 -21.11 18.49 1.84
C MET A 182 -20.66 17.82 0.54
N PHE A 183 -19.87 18.53 -0.27
CA PHE A 183 -19.27 17.99 -1.48
C PHE A 183 -18.40 16.77 -1.18
N GLU A 184 -17.49 16.84 -0.21
CA GLU A 184 -16.62 15.72 0.16
C GLU A 184 -17.42 14.46 0.51
N ARG A 185 -18.45 14.59 1.35
CA ARG A 185 -19.29 13.46 1.78
C ARG A 185 -20.07 12.86 0.60
N GLU A 186 -20.72 13.70 -0.21
CA GLU A 186 -21.49 13.23 -1.36
C GLU A 186 -20.59 12.66 -2.45
N TRP A 187 -19.40 13.24 -2.66
CA TRP A 187 -18.39 12.71 -3.57
C TRP A 187 -17.96 11.31 -3.16
N GLN A 188 -17.57 11.10 -1.90
CA GLN A 188 -17.18 9.79 -1.39
C GLN A 188 -18.32 8.77 -1.44
N ALA A 189 -19.56 9.18 -1.15
CA ALA A 189 -20.71 8.28 -1.23
C ALA A 189 -21.03 7.90 -2.69
N ALA A 190 -21.16 8.90 -3.58
CA ALA A 190 -21.48 8.70 -4.98
C ALA A 190 -20.41 7.87 -5.71
N THR A 191 -19.12 8.16 -5.49
CA THR A 191 -18.03 7.43 -6.16
C THR A 191 -17.91 5.98 -5.68
N ARG A 192 -18.14 5.70 -4.40
CA ARG A 192 -18.17 4.32 -3.87
C ARG A 192 -19.30 3.50 -4.47
N GLU A 193 -20.53 4.02 -4.43
CA GLU A 193 -21.69 3.35 -5.02
C GLU A 193 -21.53 3.16 -6.53
N LEU A 194 -21.09 4.20 -7.24
CA LEU A 194 -20.86 4.14 -8.67
C LEU A 194 -19.78 3.11 -9.03
N THR A 195 -18.69 3.05 -8.27
CA THR A 195 -17.63 2.05 -8.45
C THR A 195 -18.16 0.63 -8.27
N LEU A 196 -18.98 0.38 -7.25
CA LEU A 196 -19.61 -0.93 -7.02
C LEU A 196 -20.54 -1.31 -8.18
N ILE A 197 -21.37 -0.38 -8.66
CA ILE A 197 -22.26 -0.59 -9.80
C ILE A 197 -21.46 -0.92 -11.08
N LEU A 198 -20.40 -0.17 -11.35
CA LEU A 198 -19.56 -0.36 -12.54
C LEU A 198 -18.76 -1.66 -12.50
N ARG A 199 -18.23 -2.05 -11.34
CA ARG A 199 -17.54 -3.34 -11.17
C ARG A 199 -18.50 -4.51 -11.32
N ARG A 200 -19.70 -4.42 -10.73
CA ARG A 200 -20.75 -5.43 -10.92
C ARG A 200 -21.14 -5.54 -12.40
N TYR A 201 -21.32 -4.41 -13.07
CA TYR A 201 -21.56 -4.38 -14.51
C TYR A 201 -20.45 -5.09 -15.28
N ALA A 202 -19.18 -4.83 -14.96
CA ALA A 202 -18.06 -5.48 -15.63
C ALA A 202 -18.03 -7.00 -15.43
N GLN A 203 -18.45 -7.49 -14.25
CA GLN A 203 -18.53 -8.92 -13.94
C GLN A 203 -19.72 -9.62 -14.60
N THR A 204 -20.86 -8.93 -14.77
CA THR A 204 -22.08 -9.52 -15.34
C THR A 204 -21.98 -9.80 -16.84
N PHE A 205 -21.09 -9.11 -17.55
CA PHE A 205 -20.94 -9.23 -19.01
C PHE A 205 -19.52 -9.71 -19.38
N PRO A 206 -19.22 -11.00 -19.16
CA PRO A 206 -17.94 -11.57 -19.55
C PRO A 206 -17.77 -11.58 -21.07
N MET A 207 -16.53 -11.61 -21.53
CA MET A 207 -16.22 -11.69 -22.95
C MET A 207 -16.68 -13.05 -23.49
N PRO A 208 -17.50 -13.08 -24.57
CA PRO A 208 -17.87 -14.35 -25.19
C PRO A 208 -16.63 -15.10 -25.69
N ALA A 209 -16.46 -16.38 -25.35
CA ALA A 209 -15.29 -17.18 -25.77
C ALA A 209 -15.08 -17.14 -27.29
N LYS A 210 -16.17 -17.22 -28.07
CA LYS A 210 -16.13 -17.09 -29.54
C LYS A 210 -15.59 -15.74 -30.03
N LEU A 211 -15.70 -14.68 -29.23
CA LEU A 211 -15.14 -13.36 -29.53
C LEU A 211 -13.65 -13.34 -29.20
N ALA A 212 -13.25 -13.84 -28.03
CA ALA A 212 -11.83 -13.98 -27.64
C ALA A 212 -11.03 -14.74 -28.71
N ASP A 213 -11.54 -15.90 -29.16
CA ASP A 213 -10.92 -16.70 -30.23
C ASP A 213 -10.82 -15.96 -31.56
N ARG A 214 -11.78 -15.07 -31.85
CA ARG A 214 -11.78 -14.25 -33.06
C ARG A 214 -10.74 -13.13 -32.97
N LEU A 215 -10.57 -12.53 -31.80
CA LEU A 215 -9.56 -11.51 -31.54
C LEU A 215 -8.15 -12.11 -31.64
N LEU A 216 -7.91 -13.27 -31.05
CA LEU A 216 -6.62 -13.98 -31.15
C LEU A 216 -6.29 -14.36 -32.59
N ARG A 217 -7.25 -14.94 -33.33
CA ARG A 217 -7.07 -15.24 -34.75
C ARG A 217 -6.80 -14.01 -35.62
N ALA A 218 -7.37 -12.85 -35.28
CA ALA A 218 -7.11 -11.60 -35.98
C ALA A 218 -5.70 -11.04 -35.69
N ALA A 219 -5.15 -11.32 -34.51
CA ALA A 219 -3.80 -10.93 -34.10
C ALA A 219 -2.70 -11.84 -34.67
N ALA A 220 -3.03 -13.07 -35.06
CA ALA A 220 -2.10 -14.00 -35.69
C ALA A 220 -1.59 -13.46 -37.04
N THR A 221 -0.28 -13.54 -37.27
CA THR A 221 0.32 -13.26 -38.60
C THR A 221 -0.18 -14.28 -39.63
N PRO A 222 -0.44 -13.89 -40.88
CA PRO A 222 -0.76 -14.86 -41.94
C PRO A 222 0.50 -15.67 -42.24
N ARG A 223 0.72 -16.76 -41.51
CA ARG A 223 1.64 -17.82 -41.95
C ARG A 223 1.02 -18.49 -43.17
N GLN A 224 1.85 -18.63 -44.20
CA GLN A 224 1.57 -19.29 -45.47
C GLN A 224 0.61 -20.46 -45.29
N ARG A 225 -0.61 -20.29 -45.81
CA ARG A 225 -1.53 -21.39 -46.07
C ARG A 225 -0.97 -22.22 -47.22
N LEU A 226 -0.01 -23.10 -46.93
CA LEU A 226 0.40 -24.24 -47.73
C LEU A 226 1.49 -25.00 -46.96
N ALA A 227 1.06 -25.90 -46.08
CA ALA A 227 1.75 -27.11 -45.64
C ALA A 227 1.23 -27.51 -44.24
N THR A 228 0.12 -28.25 -44.21
CA THR A 228 -0.17 -29.38 -43.29
C THR A 228 -1.65 -29.75 -43.41
N PHE A 229 -2.00 -30.33 -44.56
CA PHE A 229 -2.92 -31.45 -44.54
C PHE A 229 -2.13 -32.70 -44.11
N ALA A 230 -2.84 -33.64 -43.50
CA ALA A 230 -2.37 -34.91 -42.94
C ALA A 230 -1.71 -34.82 -41.56
N LEU A 231 -2.52 -34.93 -40.49
CA LEU A 231 -2.48 -36.12 -39.63
C LEU A 231 -3.57 -36.08 -38.52
N ALA A 232 -4.52 -37.00 -38.67
CA ALA A 232 -5.21 -37.76 -37.63
C ALA A 232 -5.99 -37.02 -36.51
N ALA A 233 -7.26 -36.71 -36.79
CA ALA A 233 -8.35 -37.20 -35.94
C ALA A 233 -8.52 -38.70 -36.26
N PRO A 234 -8.69 -39.67 -35.32
CA PRO A 234 -9.53 -39.57 -34.12
C PRO A 234 -9.09 -40.48 -32.93
N ALA A 235 -8.67 -39.93 -31.77
CA ALA A 235 -8.39 -40.76 -30.57
C ALA A 235 -8.97 -40.21 -29.25
N ALA A 236 -9.54 -39.01 -29.21
CA ALA A 236 -9.97 -38.38 -27.96
C ALA A 236 -11.46 -38.56 -27.60
N VAL A 237 -12.28 -39.06 -28.53
CA VAL A 237 -13.74 -39.22 -28.33
C VAL A 237 -14.09 -40.51 -27.57
N LEU A 238 -13.17 -41.50 -27.52
CA LEU A 238 -13.39 -42.77 -26.84
C LEU A 238 -13.08 -42.72 -25.33
N VAL A 239 -12.18 -41.84 -24.88
CA VAL A 239 -11.79 -41.71 -23.46
C VAL A 239 -12.84 -40.95 -22.64
N VAL A 240 -13.53 -39.98 -23.25
CA VAL A 240 -14.59 -39.20 -22.59
C VAL A 240 -15.87 -40.01 -22.39
N LEU A 241 -16.11 -41.04 -23.22
CA LEU A 241 -17.30 -41.90 -23.12
C LEU A 241 -17.16 -43.00 -22.04
N VAL A 242 -15.93 -43.37 -21.66
CA VAL A 242 -15.67 -44.32 -20.57
C VAL A 242 -15.69 -43.65 -19.19
N ALA A 243 -15.36 -42.36 -19.10
CA ALA A 243 -15.37 -41.62 -17.82
C ALA A 243 -16.79 -41.21 -17.34
N ILE A 244 -17.80 -41.25 -18.21
CA ILE A 244 -19.19 -40.82 -17.89
C ILE A 244 -20.10 -42.02 -17.55
N LEU A 245 -19.68 -43.25 -17.82
CA LEU A 245 -20.51 -44.45 -17.67
C LEU A 245 -20.17 -45.36 -16.48
N VAL A 246 -19.15 -45.02 -15.68
CA VAL A 246 -18.72 -45.83 -14.51
C VAL A 246 -18.47 -44.93 -13.28
N LEU A 247 -19.53 -44.32 -12.75
CA LEU A 247 -19.94 -44.39 -11.32
C LEU A 247 -20.94 -43.26 -10.97
N PRO A 248 -22.16 -43.60 -10.56
CA PRO A 248 -23.07 -42.71 -9.86
C PRO A 248 -22.94 -42.86 -8.34
N GLY A 249 -22.95 -41.72 -7.63
CA GLY A 249 -23.68 -41.59 -6.37
C GLY A 249 -22.95 -41.91 -5.06
N MET A 250 -23.24 -41.04 -4.09
CA MET A 250 -23.07 -41.21 -2.64
C MET A 250 -21.72 -40.82 -2.06
N PHE A 251 -21.61 -39.57 -1.58
CA PHE A 251 -21.43 -39.25 -0.15
C PHE A 251 -21.79 -37.77 0.08
N ARG A 252 -23.06 -37.53 0.41
CA ARG A 252 -23.47 -36.35 1.18
C ARG A 252 -23.14 -36.68 2.63
N ASN A 253 -22.18 -35.99 3.23
CA ASN A 253 -22.00 -36.06 4.68
C ASN A 253 -23.05 -35.16 5.34
N PRO A 254 -23.93 -35.68 6.20
CA PRO A 254 -24.72 -34.82 7.07
C PRO A 254 -23.80 -34.16 8.08
N VAL A 255 -23.95 -32.84 8.23
CA VAL A 255 -23.33 -32.08 9.32
C VAL A 255 -23.90 -32.60 10.64
N THR A 256 -23.09 -33.34 11.37
CA THR A 256 -23.36 -33.71 12.76
C THR A 256 -23.17 -32.48 13.63
N VAL A 257 -24.27 -31.99 14.23
CA VAL A 257 -24.20 -31.07 15.37
C VAL A 257 -23.63 -31.86 16.54
N VAL A 258 -22.34 -31.64 16.83
CA VAL A 258 -21.75 -32.08 18.08
C VAL A 258 -22.28 -31.12 19.16
N ALA A 259 -23.21 -31.61 19.98
CA ALA A 259 -23.45 -31.03 21.28
C ALA A 259 -22.23 -31.37 22.16
N THR A 260 -21.25 -30.46 22.24
CA THR A 260 -20.24 -30.53 23.29
C THR A 260 -20.89 -30.09 24.60
N GLY A 261 -21.31 -31.08 25.37
CA GLY A 261 -21.50 -30.94 26.81
C GLY A 261 -20.18 -30.58 27.48
N ALA A 262 -20.29 -29.67 28.44
CA ALA A 262 -19.41 -29.38 29.57
C ALA A 262 -18.15 -30.26 29.70
N ASN A 263 -17.01 -29.70 29.28
CA ASN A 263 -15.77 -29.57 30.04
C ASN A 263 -14.80 -28.76 29.16
N GLU A 264 -15.01 -27.45 29.09
CA GLU A 264 -14.06 -26.57 28.42
C GLU A 264 -12.78 -26.48 29.26
N PRO A 265 -11.58 -26.61 28.65
CA PRO A 265 -10.35 -26.27 29.36
C PRO A 265 -10.44 -24.83 29.85
N VAL A 266 -10.03 -24.59 31.10
CA VAL A 266 -9.92 -23.24 31.66
C VAL A 266 -8.72 -22.56 30.99
N VAL A 267 -8.91 -22.06 29.77
CA VAL A 267 -7.88 -21.34 29.03
C VAL A 267 -7.64 -20.01 29.72
N ARG A 268 -6.39 -19.75 30.14
CA ARG A 268 -6.04 -18.49 30.81
C ARG A 268 -5.58 -17.43 29.81
N ALA A 269 -5.85 -16.16 30.11
CA ALA A 269 -5.50 -15.04 29.24
C ALA A 269 -3.97 -14.91 29.02
N ASP A 270 -3.19 -15.13 30.07
CA ASP A 270 -1.73 -15.09 30.04
C ASP A 270 -1.14 -16.19 29.13
N GLU A 271 -1.70 -17.40 29.17
CA GLU A 271 -1.29 -18.49 28.28
C GLU A 271 -1.59 -18.18 26.79
N LEU A 272 -2.75 -17.58 26.50
CA LEU A 272 -3.10 -17.15 25.13
C LEU A 272 -2.16 -16.08 24.62
N VAL A 273 -1.87 -15.07 25.44
CA VAL A 273 -0.94 -13.98 25.09
C VAL A 273 0.47 -14.53 24.88
N ALA A 274 0.96 -15.41 25.76
CA ALA A 274 2.28 -16.02 25.63
C ALA A 274 2.40 -16.85 24.33
N ARG A 275 1.38 -17.64 24.00
CA ARG A 275 1.33 -18.41 22.74
C ARG A 275 1.36 -17.50 21.52
N ALA A 276 0.55 -16.44 21.51
CA ALA A 276 0.54 -15.48 20.42
C ALA A 276 1.88 -14.75 20.29
N LEU A 277 2.49 -14.39 21.42
CA LEU A 277 3.76 -13.66 21.46
C LEU A 277 4.94 -14.47 20.90
N ALA A 278 4.94 -15.80 21.08
CA ALA A 278 5.97 -16.69 20.55
C ALA A 278 6.19 -16.56 19.02
N HIS A 279 5.19 -16.08 18.28
CA HIS A 279 5.27 -15.83 16.84
C HIS A 279 4.94 -14.40 16.44
N GLY A 280 4.99 -13.44 17.38
CA GLY A 280 4.65 -12.03 17.14
C GLY A 280 3.21 -11.80 16.67
N GLY A 281 2.28 -12.66 17.10
CA GLY A 281 0.85 -12.59 16.79
C GLY A 281 0.43 -13.09 15.41
N ILE A 282 1.39 -13.52 14.58
CA ILE A 282 1.16 -14.09 13.25
C ILE A 282 1.91 -15.42 13.19
N PRO A 283 1.33 -16.50 13.75
CA PRO A 283 1.94 -17.83 13.74
C PRO A 283 2.07 -18.37 12.32
N GLU A 284 3.06 -19.23 12.13
CA GLU A 284 3.11 -20.08 10.95
C GLU A 284 2.09 -21.21 11.14
N PRO A 285 1.03 -21.25 10.33
CA PRO A 285 -0.04 -22.21 10.55
C PRO A 285 0.39 -23.64 10.17
N GLU A 286 -0.28 -24.63 10.75
CA GLU A 286 -0.09 -26.03 10.37
C GLU A 286 -0.78 -26.32 9.02
N GLY A 287 -0.06 -26.95 8.09
CA GLY A 287 -0.59 -27.28 6.77
C GLY A 287 0.46 -27.23 5.66
N PRO A 288 0.04 -26.98 4.40
CA PRO A 288 0.93 -26.74 3.28
C PRO A 288 2.05 -25.74 3.61
N PRO A 289 3.23 -25.83 2.99
CA PRO A 289 4.36 -25.00 3.40
C PRO A 289 4.14 -23.50 3.13
N VAL A 290 3.36 -23.17 2.10
CA VAL A 290 3.14 -21.78 1.69
C VAL A 290 1.74 -21.31 2.07
N TRP A 291 1.68 -20.21 2.80
CA TRP A 291 0.44 -19.55 3.21
C TRP A 291 0.44 -18.07 2.88
N GLN A 292 -0.76 -17.50 2.85
CA GLN A 292 -1.02 -16.09 2.68
C GLN A 292 -2.03 -15.60 3.72
N ALA A 293 -1.77 -14.42 4.28
CA ALA A 293 -2.73 -13.71 5.11
C ALA A 293 -2.87 -12.26 4.66
N ARG A 294 -4.08 -11.72 4.76
CA ARG A 294 -4.39 -10.31 4.55
C ARG A 294 -5.01 -9.73 5.80
N TYR A 295 -4.48 -8.60 6.22
CA TYR A 295 -4.97 -7.82 7.35
C TYR A 295 -5.42 -6.45 6.90
N GLN A 296 -6.48 -5.93 7.49
CA GLN A 296 -6.83 -4.52 7.41
C GLN A 296 -6.13 -3.77 8.55
N THR A 297 -5.53 -2.63 8.23
CA THR A 297 -4.83 -1.77 9.19
C THR A 297 -4.87 -0.30 8.74
N LEU A 298 -4.22 0.57 9.51
CA LEU A 298 -4.14 2.01 9.27
C LEU A 298 -2.67 2.43 9.18
N TRP A 299 -2.36 3.34 8.26
CA TRP A 299 -1.06 4.00 8.18
C TRP A 299 -1.19 5.47 8.48
N TYR A 300 -0.33 6.00 9.34
CA TYR A 300 -0.36 7.39 9.77
C TYR A 300 0.77 8.18 9.10
N PHE A 301 0.43 9.33 8.55
CA PHE A 301 1.40 10.23 7.91
C PHE A 301 1.77 11.39 8.83
N ASN A 302 2.90 12.05 8.51
CA ASN A 302 3.44 13.17 9.29
C ASN A 302 2.48 14.37 9.30
N ASN A 303 1.61 14.51 8.28
CA ASN A 303 0.59 15.56 8.19
C ASN A 303 -0.71 15.22 8.96
N ARG A 304 -0.69 14.21 9.84
CA ARG A 304 -1.83 13.73 10.64
C ARG A 304 -2.96 13.08 9.84
N THR A 305 -2.76 12.82 8.54
CA THR A 305 -3.69 12.00 7.74
C THR A 305 -3.50 10.51 8.01
N VAL A 306 -4.49 9.71 7.60
CA VAL A 306 -4.50 8.26 7.76
C VAL A 306 -4.90 7.61 6.45
N ALA A 307 -4.17 6.59 6.02
CA ALA A 307 -4.57 5.72 4.92
C ALA A 307 -5.04 4.35 5.47
N PRO A 308 -6.26 3.90 5.14
CA PRO A 308 -6.65 2.52 5.37
C PRO A 308 -5.92 1.59 4.39
N LEU A 309 -5.23 0.59 4.92
CA LEU A 309 -4.41 -0.33 4.15
C LEU A 309 -4.83 -1.79 4.32
N TYR A 310 -4.53 -2.58 3.30
CA TYR A 310 -4.32 -4.01 3.44
C TYR A 310 -2.83 -4.30 3.62
N ALA A 311 -2.49 -4.98 4.71
CA ALA A 311 -1.20 -5.59 4.95
C ALA A 311 -1.27 -7.07 4.58
N GLU A 312 -0.51 -7.49 3.57
CA GLU A 312 -0.52 -8.85 3.04
C GLU A 312 0.83 -9.50 3.21
N ILE A 313 0.84 -10.73 3.71
CA ILE A 313 2.03 -11.56 3.88
C ILE A 313 1.83 -12.87 3.14
N TRP A 314 2.84 -13.27 2.38
CA TRP A 314 3.04 -14.64 1.91
C TRP A 314 4.33 -15.14 2.51
N HIS A 315 4.30 -16.36 3.05
CA HIS A 315 5.47 -16.94 3.68
C HIS A 315 5.56 -18.43 3.34
N ASP A 316 6.78 -18.90 3.10
CA ASP A 316 7.07 -20.30 2.92
C ASP A 316 7.78 -20.86 4.15
N ARG A 317 7.09 -21.71 4.90
CA ARG A 317 7.65 -22.39 6.08
C ARG A 317 8.82 -23.32 5.73
N ALA A 318 8.82 -23.92 4.54
CA ALA A 318 9.91 -24.81 4.12
C ALA A 318 11.17 -24.04 3.67
N ASN A 319 11.01 -22.79 3.25
CA ASN A 319 12.10 -21.87 2.97
C ASN A 319 11.78 -20.49 3.56
N PRO A 320 12.10 -20.24 4.85
CA PRO A 320 11.74 -18.98 5.53
C PRO A 320 12.33 -17.71 4.90
N ALA A 321 13.37 -17.83 4.07
CA ALA A 321 13.87 -16.71 3.30
C ALA A 321 12.92 -16.29 2.17
N ARG A 322 12.10 -17.22 1.66
CA ARG A 322 11.11 -16.96 0.62
C ARG A 322 9.85 -16.37 1.23
N HIS A 323 9.69 -15.06 1.08
CA HIS A 323 8.60 -14.31 1.67
C HIS A 323 8.20 -13.13 0.78
N ARG A 324 6.96 -12.66 0.96
CA ARG A 324 6.48 -11.42 0.38
C ARG A 324 5.69 -10.65 1.42
N LEU A 325 6.05 -9.39 1.63
CA LEU A 325 5.26 -8.42 2.39
C LEU A 325 4.76 -7.34 1.45
N GLN A 326 3.51 -6.95 1.62
CA GLN A 326 2.91 -5.92 0.79
C GLN A 326 1.94 -5.07 1.59
N LEU A 327 2.04 -3.75 1.40
CA LEU A 327 1.07 -2.79 1.87
C LEU A 327 0.40 -2.11 0.66
N ARG A 328 -0.93 -2.14 0.61
CA ARG A 328 -1.71 -1.51 -0.45
C ARG A 328 -2.92 -0.78 0.12
N HIS A 329 -3.45 0.21 -0.59
CA HIS A 329 -4.71 0.84 -0.17
C HIS A 329 -5.85 -0.17 -0.17
N VAL A 330 -6.83 0.01 0.72
CA VAL A 330 -8.04 -0.83 0.72
C VAL A 330 -8.86 -0.72 -0.57
N ASP A 331 -8.80 0.44 -1.24
CA ASP A 331 -9.49 0.68 -2.51
C ASP A 331 -8.80 0.04 -3.72
N GLY A 332 -7.61 -0.53 -3.52
CA GLY A 332 -6.76 -1.14 -4.54
C GLY A 332 -5.64 -0.23 -5.04
N GLY A 333 -4.94 -0.66 -6.09
CA GLY A 333 -3.81 0.06 -6.69
C GLY A 333 -2.48 -0.66 -6.54
N ALA A 334 -1.41 0.03 -6.94
CA ALA A 334 -0.04 -0.43 -6.75
C ALA A 334 0.30 -0.47 -5.25
N PRO A 335 1.20 -1.38 -4.82
CA PRO A 335 1.68 -1.41 -3.46
C PRO A 335 2.42 -0.12 -3.12
N TYR A 336 2.12 0.42 -1.94
CA TYR A 336 2.84 1.54 -1.35
C TYR A 336 4.15 1.10 -0.73
N GLU A 337 4.16 -0.11 -0.17
CA GLU A 337 5.36 -0.80 0.26
C GLU A 337 5.30 -2.25 -0.24
N PHE A 338 6.43 -2.75 -0.71
CA PHE A 338 6.58 -4.11 -1.19
C PHE A 338 7.96 -4.62 -0.78
N GLN A 339 8.02 -5.83 -0.24
CA GLN A 339 9.25 -6.56 0.02
C GLN A 339 9.08 -7.98 -0.48
N LEU A 340 10.06 -8.50 -1.21
CA LEU A 340 10.06 -9.87 -1.72
C LEU A 340 11.45 -10.48 -1.58
N GLY A 341 11.57 -11.53 -0.77
CA GLY A 341 12.71 -12.43 -0.78
C GLY A 341 12.43 -13.63 -1.70
N ASP A 342 13.31 -13.90 -2.65
CA ASP A 342 13.20 -15.07 -3.54
C ASP A 342 13.54 -16.40 -2.84
N GLY A 343 14.13 -16.33 -1.64
CA GLY A 343 14.57 -17.47 -0.85
C GLY A 343 15.97 -17.97 -1.18
N GLU A 344 16.66 -17.34 -2.13
CA GLU A 344 17.95 -17.80 -2.63
C GLU A 344 19.01 -16.70 -2.60
N ARG A 345 18.81 -15.60 -3.35
CA ARG A 345 19.88 -14.63 -3.64
C ARG A 345 19.45 -13.18 -3.81
N ARG A 346 18.15 -12.89 -3.94
CA ARG A 346 17.66 -11.54 -4.23
C ARG A 346 16.58 -11.12 -3.25
N LEU A 347 16.76 -9.93 -2.71
CA LEU A 347 15.72 -9.18 -2.01
C LEU A 347 15.29 -8.01 -2.87
N TYR A 348 14.00 -7.90 -3.14
CA TYR A 348 13.39 -6.74 -3.77
C TYR A 348 12.67 -5.93 -2.71
N TYR A 349 12.82 -4.61 -2.76
CA TYR A 349 12.07 -3.70 -1.91
C TYR A 349 11.59 -2.51 -2.73
N ALA A 350 10.33 -2.10 -2.54
CA ALA A 350 9.78 -0.91 -3.15
C ALA A 350 9.01 -0.07 -2.14
N LEU A 351 9.14 1.25 -2.27
CA LEU A 351 8.44 2.21 -1.42
C LEU A 351 7.98 3.42 -2.24
N ASP A 352 6.70 3.77 -2.12
CA ASP A 352 6.15 4.99 -2.70
C ASP A 352 6.61 6.23 -1.91
N GLY A 353 6.94 7.31 -2.63
CA GLY A 353 7.47 8.53 -2.00
C GLY A 353 6.51 9.22 -1.03
N ALA A 354 5.18 8.97 -1.12
CA ALA A 354 4.23 9.47 -0.13
C ALA A 354 4.39 8.80 1.25
N TYR A 355 4.94 7.58 1.30
CA TYR A 355 5.10 6.78 2.52
C TYR A 355 6.52 6.85 3.08
N ALA A 356 7.49 7.22 2.24
CA ALA A 356 8.88 7.33 2.67
C ALA A 356 9.12 8.21 3.91
N PRO A 357 8.45 9.36 4.09
CA PRO A 357 8.66 10.18 5.28
C PRO A 357 8.22 9.56 6.61
N ALA A 358 7.43 8.48 6.58
CA ALA A 358 7.02 7.76 7.78
C ALA A 358 8.01 6.64 8.17
N LEU A 359 8.95 6.28 7.29
CA LEU A 359 9.97 5.24 7.53
C LEU A 359 11.39 5.81 7.57
N TYR A 360 11.67 6.82 6.74
CA TYR A 360 13.00 7.41 6.54
C TYR A 360 13.06 8.88 6.98
N GLY A 361 12.00 9.39 7.64
CA GLY A 361 11.90 10.78 8.05
C GLY A 361 12.10 11.76 6.89
N ASP A 362 12.79 12.86 7.14
CA ASP A 362 13.03 13.90 6.13
C ASP A 362 14.24 13.61 5.20
N LEU A 363 14.82 12.40 5.26
CA LEU A 363 15.95 12.01 4.40
C LEU A 363 15.54 12.04 2.91
N PRO A 364 16.43 12.46 1.99
CA PRO A 364 16.10 12.66 0.58
C PRO A 364 16.10 11.35 -0.22
N VAL A 365 15.25 10.39 0.16
CA VAL A 365 15.15 9.06 -0.50
C VAL A 365 14.90 9.25 -2.01
N PRO A 366 15.31 8.30 -2.85
CA PRO A 366 15.00 8.34 -4.28
C PRO A 366 13.52 8.10 -4.60
N ALA A 367 12.67 7.83 -3.60
CA ALA A 367 11.24 7.60 -3.80
C ALA A 367 10.49 8.91 -4.00
N LEU A 368 9.72 9.02 -5.09
CA LEU A 368 8.87 10.16 -5.38
C LEU A 368 7.38 9.73 -5.32
N PRO A 369 6.45 10.64 -4.99
CA PRO A 369 5.03 10.28 -4.96
C PRO A 369 4.55 9.78 -6.32
N ASN A 370 3.92 8.60 -6.37
CA ASN A 370 3.49 7.87 -7.59
C ASN A 370 4.62 7.31 -8.46
N GLU A 371 5.87 7.46 -8.01
CA GLU A 371 7.09 6.97 -8.65
C GLU A 371 7.90 6.22 -7.57
N PRO A 372 7.46 5.00 -7.20
CA PRO A 372 8.07 4.28 -6.09
C PRO A 372 9.54 3.98 -6.36
N ALA A 373 10.39 4.14 -5.35
CA ALA A 373 11.75 3.65 -5.44
C ALA A 373 11.72 2.13 -5.32
N LEU A 374 12.07 1.44 -6.40
CA LEU A 374 12.27 -0.01 -6.41
C LEU A 374 13.76 -0.31 -6.42
N VAL A 375 14.19 -1.12 -5.45
CA VAL A 375 15.56 -1.59 -5.32
C VAL A 375 15.59 -3.12 -5.34
N MET A 376 16.64 -3.67 -5.94
CA MET A 376 16.99 -5.08 -5.82
C MET A 376 18.40 -5.16 -5.23
N SER A 377 18.53 -5.98 -4.21
CA SER A 377 19.78 -6.21 -3.50
C SER A 377 20.20 -7.66 -3.61
N ALA A 378 21.51 -7.89 -3.68
CA ALA A 378 22.06 -9.22 -3.50
C ALA A 378 21.95 -9.57 -2.01
N ALA A 379 21.21 -10.63 -1.69
CA ALA A 379 20.89 -11.02 -0.32
C ALA A 379 20.82 -12.54 -0.21
N ASP A 380 21.67 -13.14 0.61
CA ASP A 380 21.56 -14.58 0.89
C ASP A 380 20.34 -14.91 1.76
N SER A 381 20.07 -16.21 1.97
CA SER A 381 18.92 -16.68 2.76
C SER A 381 18.88 -16.07 4.18
N SER A 382 20.03 -15.92 4.84
CA SER A 382 20.10 -15.35 6.19
C SER A 382 19.77 -13.86 6.20
N GLN A 383 20.26 -13.11 5.22
CA GLN A 383 19.99 -11.68 5.04
C GLN A 383 18.52 -11.43 4.68
N GLN A 384 17.91 -12.30 3.87
CA GLN A 384 16.48 -12.22 3.54
C GLN A 384 15.60 -12.51 4.76
N GLN A 385 15.94 -13.49 5.58
CA GLN A 385 15.24 -13.75 6.85
C GLN A 385 15.39 -12.58 7.83
N ALA A 386 16.59 -12.01 7.94
CA ALA A 386 16.83 -10.82 8.76
C ALA A 386 16.03 -9.61 8.26
N ALA A 387 15.87 -9.44 6.94
CA ALA A 387 15.04 -8.39 6.35
C ALA A 387 13.55 -8.58 6.66
N LEU A 388 13.05 -9.82 6.59
CA LEU A 388 11.69 -10.15 7.02
C LEU A 388 11.48 -9.81 8.50
N ALA A 389 12.39 -10.23 9.37
CA ALA A 389 12.32 -9.97 10.80
C ALA A 389 12.34 -8.46 11.11
N ALA A 390 13.29 -7.71 10.53
CA ALA A 390 13.40 -6.26 10.71
C ALA A 390 12.16 -5.50 10.21
N ARG A 391 11.56 -5.96 9.11
CA ARG A 391 10.32 -5.35 8.62
C ARG A 391 9.13 -5.65 9.51
N ARG A 392 9.07 -6.86 10.12
CA ARG A 392 8.00 -7.22 11.08
C ARG A 392 8.04 -6.41 12.37
N THR A 393 9.18 -5.81 12.72
CA THR A 393 9.33 -4.94 13.92
C THR A 393 9.13 -3.45 13.62
N SER A 394 8.64 -3.09 12.43
CA SER A 394 8.49 -1.69 12.03
C SER A 394 7.20 -1.44 11.24
N GLY A 395 6.71 -0.19 11.26
CA GLY A 395 5.44 0.17 10.63
C GLY A 395 4.23 -0.62 11.19
N PRO A 396 3.17 -0.85 10.39
CA PRO A 396 1.97 -1.55 10.82
C PRO A 396 2.21 -3.00 11.25
N TRP A 397 3.28 -3.64 10.77
CA TRP A 397 3.62 -5.01 11.15
C TRP A 397 3.96 -5.15 12.63
N ASN A 398 4.41 -4.06 13.26
CA ASN A 398 4.74 -4.03 14.68
C ASN A 398 3.50 -3.86 15.59
N ILE A 399 2.30 -3.67 15.04
CA ILE A 399 1.08 -3.45 15.84
C ILE A 399 0.74 -4.67 16.70
N PRO A 400 0.59 -5.89 16.15
CA PRO A 400 0.30 -7.07 16.99
C PRO A 400 1.35 -7.35 18.07
N PRO A 401 2.67 -7.43 17.78
CA PRO A 401 3.66 -7.73 18.80
C PRO A 401 3.73 -6.66 19.90
N ASN A 402 3.59 -5.36 19.59
CA ASN A 402 3.54 -4.32 20.62
C ASN A 402 2.42 -4.55 21.63
N TYR A 403 1.21 -4.83 21.14
CA TYR A 403 0.09 -5.07 22.04
C TYR A 403 0.21 -6.37 22.81
N LEU A 404 0.80 -7.42 22.22
CA LEU A 404 1.05 -8.67 22.93
C LEU A 404 2.06 -8.48 24.07
N HIS A 405 3.12 -7.70 23.84
CA HIS A 405 4.07 -7.36 24.91
C HIS A 405 3.41 -6.55 26.03
N GLN A 406 2.57 -5.58 25.69
CA GLN A 406 1.80 -4.82 26.68
C GLN A 406 0.81 -5.70 27.44
N ALA A 407 0.10 -6.59 26.75
CA ALA A 407 -0.83 -7.53 27.37
C ALA A 407 -0.11 -8.47 28.34
N ALA A 408 1.08 -8.96 27.99
CA ALA A 408 1.87 -9.84 28.84
C ALA A 408 2.33 -9.16 30.14
N ALA A 409 2.54 -7.85 30.11
CA ALA A 409 2.93 -7.05 31.26
C ALA A 409 1.74 -6.40 32.01
N ALA A 410 0.52 -6.52 31.48
CA ALA A 410 -0.64 -5.78 31.98
C ALA A 410 -1.17 -6.40 33.29
N PRO A 411 -1.23 -5.64 34.41
CA PRO A 411 -1.78 -6.14 35.67
C PRO A 411 -3.30 -6.33 35.61
N ASP A 412 -3.97 -5.72 34.64
CA ASP A 412 -5.41 -5.78 34.43
C ASP A 412 -5.81 -6.66 33.23
N LEU A 413 -4.92 -7.56 32.79
CA LEU A 413 -5.22 -8.52 31.74
C LEU A 413 -6.42 -9.41 32.13
N ARG A 414 -7.46 -9.39 31.29
CA ARG A 414 -8.70 -10.14 31.50
C ARG A 414 -9.06 -10.95 30.27
N LEU A 415 -9.60 -12.13 30.50
CA LEU A 415 -10.33 -12.88 29.48
C LEU A 415 -11.80 -12.46 29.54
N LEU A 416 -12.32 -11.86 28.47
CA LEU A 416 -13.72 -11.40 28.42
C LEU A 416 -14.68 -12.47 27.92
N GLY A 417 -14.19 -13.43 27.16
CA GLY A 417 -14.99 -14.53 26.63
C GLY A 417 -14.49 -14.99 25.26
N ARG A 418 -15.34 -15.77 24.59
CA ARG A 418 -15.05 -16.37 23.30
C ARG A 418 -16.04 -15.84 22.26
N GLN A 419 -15.54 -15.49 21.08
CA GLN A 419 -16.39 -15.14 19.94
C GLN A 419 -15.90 -15.84 18.67
N ARG A 420 -16.83 -16.04 17.74
CA ARG A 420 -16.49 -16.50 16.39
C ARG A 420 -16.16 -15.28 15.51
N ILE A 421 -15.00 -15.30 14.86
CA ILE A 421 -14.56 -14.27 13.90
C ILE A 421 -14.33 -14.96 12.56
N GLY A 422 -15.27 -14.78 11.63
CA GLY A 422 -15.31 -15.56 10.39
C GLY A 422 -15.51 -17.04 10.68
N GLU A 423 -14.61 -17.89 10.17
CA GLU A 423 -14.62 -19.34 10.43
C GLU A 423 -13.83 -19.75 11.67
N ARG A 424 -13.12 -18.81 12.31
CA ARG A 424 -12.26 -19.10 13.46
C ARG A 424 -12.92 -18.74 14.77
N LEU A 425 -12.61 -19.55 15.78
CA LEU A 425 -12.96 -19.31 17.16
C LEU A 425 -11.84 -18.52 17.83
N ALA A 426 -12.17 -17.44 18.53
CA ALA A 426 -11.18 -16.60 19.19
C ALA A 426 -11.61 -16.22 20.59
N TYR A 427 -10.63 -16.12 21.48
CA TYR A 427 -10.76 -15.56 22.80
C TYR A 427 -10.47 -14.07 22.78
N ILE A 428 -11.30 -13.29 23.47
CA ILE A 428 -11.14 -11.85 23.59
C ILE A 428 -10.40 -11.59 24.91
N VAL A 429 -9.17 -11.12 24.79
CA VAL A 429 -8.42 -10.57 25.93
C VAL A 429 -8.56 -9.06 25.96
N SER A 430 -8.60 -8.50 27.16
CA SER A 430 -8.67 -7.05 27.37
C SER A 430 -7.68 -6.60 28.43
N PHE A 431 -7.07 -5.45 28.20
CA PHE A 431 -6.11 -4.81 29.09
C PHE A 431 -6.05 -3.32 28.76
N ARG A 432 -5.47 -2.51 29.66
CA ARG A 432 -5.15 -1.11 29.36
C ARG A 432 -3.73 -1.00 28.84
N GLY A 433 -3.55 -0.22 27.77
CA GLY A 433 -2.25 -0.06 27.13
C GLY A 433 -2.12 1.27 26.38
N ILE A 434 -0.93 1.49 25.85
CA ILE A 434 -0.60 2.62 24.98
C ILE A 434 -0.74 2.18 23.53
N SER A 435 -1.43 2.98 22.72
CA SER A 435 -1.59 2.68 21.31
C SER A 435 -0.27 2.85 20.55
N PRO A 436 0.29 1.80 19.90
CA PRO A 436 1.52 1.90 19.12
C PRO A 436 1.33 2.74 17.85
N VAL A 437 0.09 3.08 17.50
CA VAL A 437 -0.23 3.93 16.35
C VAL A 437 -0.55 5.37 16.75
N ASP A 438 -0.54 5.71 18.03
CA ASP A 438 -0.74 7.07 18.51
C ASP A 438 0.60 7.79 18.79
N VAL A 439 0.53 8.95 19.44
CA VAL A 439 1.68 9.73 19.89
C VAL A 439 2.53 8.97 20.95
N PRO A 440 3.78 9.39 21.23
CA PRO A 440 4.65 8.76 22.22
C PRO A 440 4.01 8.50 23.59
N ALA A 441 4.42 7.42 24.25
CA ALA A 441 3.78 6.87 25.45
C ALA A 441 3.71 7.80 26.66
N ASP A 442 4.69 8.70 26.80
CA ASP A 442 4.76 9.73 27.83
C ASP A 442 3.80 10.90 27.60
N VAL A 443 3.21 10.99 26.40
CA VAL A 443 2.19 12.00 26.05
C VAL A 443 0.82 11.36 25.80
N ALA A 444 0.78 10.09 25.41
CA ALA A 444 -0.45 9.39 25.06
C ALA A 444 -1.31 9.05 26.28
N GLU A 445 -2.64 9.14 26.10
CA GLU A 445 -3.57 8.58 27.07
C GLU A 445 -3.71 7.06 26.87
N PRO A 446 -3.82 6.28 27.96
CA PRO A 446 -4.00 4.84 27.86
C PRO A 446 -5.40 4.49 27.32
N VAL A 447 -5.43 3.58 26.35
CA VAL A 447 -6.65 3.04 25.74
C VAL A 447 -7.00 1.68 26.34
N THR A 448 -8.28 1.32 26.32
CA THR A 448 -8.66 -0.08 26.58
C THR A 448 -8.51 -0.86 25.28
N VAL A 449 -7.73 -1.93 25.30
CA VAL A 449 -7.49 -2.78 24.14
C VAL A 449 -8.38 -4.01 24.26
N LEU A 450 -9.00 -4.39 23.15
CA LEU A 450 -9.68 -5.65 22.95
C LEU A 450 -8.94 -6.40 21.84
N MET A 451 -8.32 -7.52 22.19
CA MET A 451 -7.58 -8.35 21.25
C MET A 451 -8.22 -9.73 21.15
N ALA A 452 -8.54 -10.14 19.92
CA ALA A 452 -9.05 -11.47 19.63
C ALA A 452 -7.90 -12.39 19.20
N ILE A 453 -7.64 -13.44 19.98
CA ILE A 453 -6.59 -14.43 19.76
C ILE A 453 -7.23 -15.78 19.47
N SER A 454 -6.83 -16.41 18.37
CA SER A 454 -7.23 -17.76 18.00
C SER A 454 -6.72 -18.78 19.03
N GLU A 455 -7.62 -19.63 19.50
CA GLU A 455 -7.29 -20.67 20.48
C GLU A 455 -6.27 -21.67 19.93
N THR A 456 -6.44 -22.07 18.67
CA THR A 456 -5.70 -23.19 18.08
C THR A 456 -4.23 -22.87 17.85
N ASP A 457 -3.93 -21.71 17.29
CA ASP A 457 -2.60 -21.36 16.78
C ASP A 457 -2.02 -20.07 17.40
N GLY A 458 -2.77 -19.36 18.25
CA GLY A 458 -2.31 -18.08 18.83
C GLY A 458 -2.35 -16.92 17.84
N HIS A 459 -3.06 -17.06 16.71
CA HIS A 459 -3.17 -16.00 15.70
C HIS A 459 -3.97 -14.81 16.21
N VAL A 460 -3.42 -13.59 16.12
CA VAL A 460 -4.13 -12.36 16.44
C VAL A 460 -5.07 -11.99 15.29
N LEU A 461 -6.37 -12.21 15.49
CA LEU A 461 -7.39 -12.04 14.46
C LEU A 461 -7.90 -10.60 14.37
N ASN A 462 -7.96 -9.88 15.50
CA ASN A 462 -8.47 -8.52 15.53
C ASN A 462 -7.94 -7.78 16.76
N ILE A 463 -7.58 -6.51 16.59
CA ILE A 463 -7.24 -5.59 17.69
C ILE A 463 -8.12 -4.35 17.53
N THR A 464 -8.87 -4.04 18.58
CA THR A 464 -9.74 -2.87 18.66
C THR A 464 -9.39 -2.08 19.90
N GLU A 465 -9.21 -0.79 19.75
CA GLU A 465 -9.03 0.15 20.83
C GLU A 465 -10.37 0.80 21.17
N LEU A 466 -10.63 0.97 22.46
CA LEU A 466 -11.71 1.80 22.98
C LEU A 466 -11.08 3.07 23.55
N ILE A 467 -11.35 4.19 22.90
CA ILE A 467 -10.79 5.51 23.21
C ILE A 467 -11.86 6.31 23.96
N GLY A 468 -11.50 6.78 25.16
CA GLY A 468 -12.38 7.52 26.06
C GLY A 468 -12.39 6.92 27.48
N PRO A 469 -12.88 7.69 28.47
CA PRO A 469 -12.84 7.26 29.87
C PRO A 469 -13.70 6.00 30.09
N PRO A 470 -13.28 5.09 30.99
CA PRO A 470 -14.10 3.95 31.40
C PRO A 470 -15.46 4.43 31.94
N GLY A 471 -16.57 3.85 31.46
CA GLY A 471 -17.93 4.24 31.87
C GLY A 471 -18.48 5.50 31.20
N GLY A 472 -17.72 6.15 30.31
CA GLY A 472 -18.19 7.26 29.48
C GLY A 472 -18.44 6.84 28.03
N THR A 473 -18.70 7.83 27.15
CA THR A 473 -18.77 7.58 25.70
C THR A 473 -17.39 7.18 25.20
N GLN A 474 -17.27 5.95 24.70
CA GLN A 474 -16.06 5.43 24.08
C GLN A 474 -16.23 5.35 22.57
N THR A 475 -15.18 5.71 21.84
CA THR A 475 -15.08 5.53 20.39
C THR A 475 -14.23 4.30 20.10
N SER A 476 -14.66 3.45 19.16
CA SER A 476 -13.91 2.26 18.78
C SER A 476 -13.05 2.52 17.55
N ARG A 477 -11.79 2.05 17.60
CA ARG A 477 -10.83 2.12 16.48
C ARG A 477 -10.24 0.74 16.23
N VAL A 478 -10.41 0.23 15.01
CA VAL A 478 -9.84 -1.05 14.59
C VAL A 478 -8.48 -0.79 13.97
N VAL A 479 -7.43 -1.32 14.58
CA VAL A 479 -6.04 -1.07 14.17
C VAL A 479 -5.40 -2.27 13.47
N TRP A 480 -5.95 -3.46 13.67
CA TRP A 480 -5.52 -4.69 13.04
C TRP A 480 -6.68 -5.66 12.91
N ARG A 481 -6.88 -6.27 11.75
CA ARG A 481 -7.93 -7.28 11.54
C ARG A 481 -7.56 -8.24 10.42
N LEU A 482 -7.58 -9.54 10.69
CA LEU A 482 -7.48 -10.58 9.66
C LEU A 482 -8.75 -10.55 8.79
N VAL A 483 -8.55 -10.40 7.48
CA VAL A 483 -9.61 -10.36 6.47
C VAL A 483 -9.63 -11.64 5.65
N GLU A 484 -8.45 -12.17 5.36
CA GLU A 484 -8.30 -13.34 4.49
C GLU A 484 -7.10 -14.18 4.95
N PHE A 485 -7.26 -15.49 4.85
CA PHE A 485 -6.20 -16.46 5.11
C PHE A 485 -6.34 -17.62 4.13
N ASN A 486 -5.27 -17.92 3.38
CA ASN A 486 -5.29 -18.93 2.33
C ASN A 486 -4.01 -19.78 2.33
N TRP A 487 -4.16 -21.03 1.90
CA TRP A 487 -3.05 -21.89 1.54
C TRP A 487 -2.76 -21.82 0.05
N LEU A 488 -1.48 -21.73 -0.31
CA LEU A 488 -1.04 -21.81 -1.70
C LEU A 488 -0.57 -23.24 -1.95
N VAL A 489 -1.36 -23.98 -2.71
CA VAL A 489 -1.19 -25.44 -2.88
C VAL A 489 -0.68 -25.81 -4.27
N THR A 490 -0.76 -24.90 -5.25
CA THR A 490 -0.27 -25.16 -6.62
C THR A 490 1.06 -24.47 -6.90
N GLY A 491 1.90 -25.10 -7.72
CA GLY A 491 3.18 -24.50 -8.15
C GLY A 491 3.01 -23.23 -9.00
N GLU A 492 1.82 -22.96 -9.53
CA GLU A 492 1.50 -21.69 -10.19
C GLU A 492 1.23 -20.59 -9.16
N GLN A 493 0.38 -20.86 -8.16
CA GLN A 493 0.12 -19.91 -7.06
C GLN A 493 1.40 -19.51 -6.34
N ILE A 494 2.27 -20.49 -6.05
CA ILE A 494 3.57 -20.25 -5.40
C ILE A 494 4.47 -19.39 -6.29
N ARG A 495 4.51 -19.66 -7.61
CA ARG A 495 5.26 -18.81 -8.56
C ARG A 495 4.71 -17.39 -8.63
N ASP A 496 3.41 -17.22 -8.67
CA ASP A 496 2.76 -15.91 -8.72
C ASP A 496 3.04 -15.09 -7.46
N ALA A 497 3.13 -15.76 -6.32
CA ALA A 497 3.43 -15.12 -5.04
C ALA A 497 4.88 -14.63 -4.94
N PHE A 498 5.85 -15.44 -5.40
CA PHE A 498 7.27 -15.22 -5.10
C PHE A 498 8.16 -14.86 -6.30
N THR A 499 7.63 -14.86 -7.54
CA THR A 499 8.39 -14.39 -8.70
C THR A 499 8.17 -12.90 -8.87
N PHE A 500 9.26 -12.11 -8.88
CA PHE A 500 9.16 -10.64 -8.91
C PHE A 500 8.26 -10.13 -10.05
N GLU A 501 8.44 -10.62 -11.27
CA GLU A 501 7.70 -10.19 -12.47
C GLU A 501 6.19 -10.48 -12.39
N ARG A 502 5.77 -11.41 -11.53
CA ARG A 502 4.35 -11.75 -11.30
C ARG A 502 3.80 -11.08 -10.03
N ALA A 503 4.64 -10.96 -9.02
CA ALA A 503 4.28 -10.40 -7.73
C ALA A 503 4.16 -8.86 -7.78
N TRP A 504 5.05 -8.20 -8.52
CA TRP A 504 5.11 -6.75 -8.64
C TRP A 504 4.11 -6.24 -9.67
N ASN A 505 3.14 -5.46 -9.19
CA ASN A 505 2.14 -4.75 -9.99
C ASN A 505 2.30 -3.21 -9.91
N GLY A 506 3.44 -2.73 -9.38
CA GLY A 506 3.75 -1.30 -9.28
C GLY A 506 4.39 -0.71 -10.53
N ARG A 507 4.55 0.61 -10.55
CA ARG A 507 4.95 1.40 -11.75
C ARG A 507 6.46 1.40 -12.03
N ALA A 508 7.29 1.14 -11.02
CA ALA A 508 8.74 1.18 -11.19
C ALA A 508 9.24 -0.04 -11.95
N GLU A 509 10.09 0.18 -12.95
CA GLU A 509 10.87 -0.88 -13.57
C GLU A 509 12.07 -1.19 -12.67
N ALA A 510 12.41 -2.48 -12.55
CA ALA A 510 13.68 -2.89 -11.95
C ALA A 510 14.81 -2.47 -12.90
N SER A 511 15.19 -1.19 -12.87
CA SER A 511 16.17 -0.63 -13.79
C SER A 511 17.54 -1.28 -13.58
N GLY A 512 17.99 -2.07 -14.56
CA GLY A 512 19.40 -2.44 -14.81
C GLY A 512 20.22 -2.82 -13.57
N VAL A 513 19.61 -3.55 -12.63
CA VAL A 513 20.10 -3.66 -11.25
C VAL A 513 21.35 -4.54 -11.19
N VAL A 514 22.53 -3.91 -11.18
CA VAL A 514 23.67 -4.51 -10.47
C VAL A 514 23.25 -4.56 -9.01
N GLY A 515 22.90 -5.75 -8.51
CA GLY A 515 22.48 -5.93 -7.12
C GLY A 515 23.57 -5.42 -6.20
N GLN A 516 23.33 -4.29 -5.55
CA GLN A 516 24.22 -3.81 -4.50
C GLN A 516 23.92 -4.61 -3.22
N PRO A 517 24.94 -4.90 -2.40
CA PRO A 517 24.70 -5.54 -1.12
C PRO A 517 23.86 -4.63 -0.22
N LEU A 518 22.99 -5.25 0.59
CA LEU A 518 22.30 -4.57 1.69
C LEU A 518 23.33 -4.12 2.73
N VAL A 519 23.18 -2.88 3.20
CA VAL A 519 23.95 -2.35 4.33
C VAL A 519 23.37 -2.88 5.63
N ASP A 520 22.06 -2.71 5.78
CA ASP A 520 21.29 -3.21 6.90
C ASP A 520 19.93 -3.70 6.39
N PRO A 521 19.52 -4.94 6.72
CA PRO A 521 18.20 -5.46 6.36
C PRO A 521 17.02 -4.60 6.87
N ALA A 522 17.21 -3.78 7.91
CA ALA A 522 16.21 -2.84 8.41
C ALA A 522 16.02 -1.61 7.51
N TRP A 523 16.99 -1.32 6.62
CA TRP A 523 16.96 -0.14 5.73
C TRP A 523 17.13 -0.54 4.26
N PRO A 524 16.14 -1.21 3.64
CA PRO A 524 16.32 -1.77 2.30
C PRO A 524 16.62 -0.73 1.21
N LEU A 525 16.22 0.54 1.39
CA LEU A 525 16.55 1.63 0.45
C LEU A 525 17.97 2.18 0.62
N VAL A 526 18.64 1.91 1.75
CA VAL A 526 20.01 2.35 2.01
C VAL A 526 20.97 1.32 1.42
N ARG A 527 21.64 1.70 0.33
CA ARG A 527 22.63 0.85 -0.35
C ARG A 527 24.03 1.19 0.09
N LEU A 528 24.97 0.26 -0.10
CA LEU A 528 26.38 0.46 0.28
C LEU A 528 27.01 1.70 -0.38
N GLY A 529 26.62 2.01 -1.62
CA GLY A 529 27.08 3.23 -2.31
C GLY A 529 26.61 4.54 -1.67
N ASN A 530 25.63 4.48 -0.76
CA ASN A 530 25.11 5.63 -0.02
C ASN A 530 25.78 5.80 1.34
N VAL A 531 26.56 4.84 1.80
CA VAL A 531 27.23 4.88 3.10
C VAL A 531 28.53 5.65 2.99
N ILE A 532 28.72 6.58 3.92
CA ILE A 532 29.96 7.33 4.08
C ILE A 532 30.63 6.86 5.36
N GLU A 533 31.88 6.40 5.26
CA GLU A 533 32.65 6.08 6.46
C GLU A 533 33.06 7.37 7.18
N PRO A 534 33.02 7.41 8.52
CA PRO A 534 33.47 8.58 9.29
C PRO A 534 34.87 9.06 8.91
N SER A 535 35.79 8.13 8.67
CA SER A 535 37.18 8.40 8.27
C SER A 535 37.33 9.06 6.89
N ALA A 536 36.32 8.95 6.01
CA ALA A 536 36.34 9.49 4.66
C ALA A 536 35.97 10.98 4.60
N ILE A 537 35.53 11.58 5.72
CA ILE A 537 35.07 12.97 5.79
C ILE A 537 36.30 13.90 5.88
N ARG A 538 36.72 14.45 4.73
CA ARG A 538 37.93 15.28 4.62
C ARG A 538 37.72 16.74 5.04
N GLU A 539 36.53 17.28 4.82
CA GLU A 539 36.15 18.64 5.21
C GLU A 539 34.87 18.58 6.06
N VAL A 540 35.01 18.91 7.34
CA VAL A 540 33.90 18.88 8.29
C VAL A 540 33.36 20.30 8.44
N SER A 541 32.19 20.55 7.85
CA SER A 541 31.44 21.79 8.08
C SER A 541 30.90 21.83 9.51
N ASP A 542 30.95 23.00 10.16
CA ASP A 542 30.26 23.26 11.43
C ASP A 542 28.73 23.04 11.34
N ALA A 543 28.18 22.95 10.12
CA ALA A 543 26.78 22.63 9.87
C ALA A 543 26.41 21.16 10.13
N LEU A 544 27.40 20.25 10.12
CA LEU A 544 27.18 18.82 10.33
C LEU A 544 27.22 18.53 11.83
N VAL A 545 26.07 18.16 12.39
CA VAL A 545 25.89 18.03 13.83
C VAL A 545 25.42 16.62 14.16
N LEU A 546 26.15 15.94 15.05
CA LEU A 546 25.82 14.60 15.54
C LEU A 546 25.74 14.61 17.08
N PRO A 547 25.15 13.58 17.72
CA PRO A 547 25.27 13.37 19.15
C PRO A 547 26.74 13.19 19.54
N ALA A 548 27.21 13.92 20.56
CA ALA A 548 28.60 13.80 21.03
C ALA A 548 28.95 12.41 21.57
N THR A 549 27.93 11.68 22.02
CA THR A 549 27.95 10.31 22.52
C THR A 549 26.79 9.53 21.89
N ILE A 550 26.96 8.22 21.70
CA ILE A 550 25.88 7.38 21.18
C ILE A 550 24.70 7.40 22.16
N PRO A 551 23.46 7.70 21.70
CA PRO A 551 22.29 7.69 22.55
C PRO A 551 22.00 6.31 23.16
N ASP A 552 21.44 6.29 24.37
CA ASP A 552 21.14 5.05 25.08
C ASP A 552 20.17 4.14 24.30
N GLY A 553 20.55 2.87 24.18
CA GLY A 553 19.81 1.84 23.45
C GLY A 553 20.06 1.80 21.94
N ILE A 554 20.96 2.63 21.42
CA ILE A 554 21.44 2.51 20.03
C ILE A 554 22.57 1.48 19.95
N GLU A 555 22.47 0.61 18.96
CA GLU A 555 23.42 -0.48 18.71
C GLU A 555 24.24 -0.25 17.43
N ARG A 556 23.68 0.48 16.46
CA ARG A 556 24.23 0.66 15.12
C ARG A 556 23.95 2.05 14.59
N ALA A 557 24.83 2.56 13.75
CA ALA A 557 24.70 3.85 13.08
C ALA A 557 25.13 3.74 11.61
N VAL A 558 24.52 4.56 10.75
CA VAL A 558 24.87 4.68 9.33
C VAL A 558 24.88 6.15 8.96
N LEU A 559 25.97 6.60 8.35
CA LEU A 559 26.09 7.96 7.81
C LEU A 559 25.84 7.94 6.30
N LEU A 560 25.02 8.88 5.81
CA LEU A 560 24.40 8.81 4.48
C LEU A 560 24.79 9.95 3.54
N GLY A 561 25.09 9.59 2.29
CA GLY A 561 25.24 10.46 1.11
C GLY A 561 24.42 9.96 -0.07
N TRP A 562 23.22 10.51 -0.25
CA TRP A 562 22.28 10.23 -1.33
C TRP A 562 22.39 11.20 -2.51
N ARG A 563 22.73 12.48 -2.29
CA ARG A 563 22.78 13.50 -3.35
C ARG A 563 24.13 14.24 -3.38
N GLY A 564 24.90 13.98 -4.44
CA GLY A 564 26.16 14.68 -4.70
C GLY A 564 27.23 14.37 -3.64
N PRO A 565 28.27 15.21 -3.51
CA PRO A 565 29.37 14.99 -2.56
C PRO A 565 29.01 15.33 -1.11
N ARG A 566 27.76 15.71 -0.82
CA ARG A 566 27.35 16.21 0.51
C ARG A 566 26.69 15.11 1.34
N LEU A 567 26.97 15.17 2.64
CA LEU A 567 26.28 14.38 3.66
C LEU A 567 24.82 14.81 3.77
N ASN A 568 23.90 13.85 3.76
CA ASN A 568 22.46 14.11 3.87
C ASN A 568 21.90 13.86 5.26
N GLY A 569 22.50 12.94 6.02
CA GLY A 569 21.98 12.56 7.32
C GLY A 569 22.67 11.37 7.95
N ALA A 570 22.16 10.95 9.10
CA ALA A 570 22.56 9.76 9.81
C ALA A 570 21.34 8.99 10.33
N ILE A 571 21.42 7.67 10.35
CA ILE A 571 20.42 6.80 10.97
C ILE A 571 21.10 6.06 12.12
N TYR A 572 20.49 6.07 13.29
CA TYR A 572 20.87 5.26 14.45
C TYR A 572 19.74 4.29 14.78
N THR A 573 20.09 3.06 15.07
CA THR A 573 19.13 1.99 15.38
C THR A 573 19.58 1.15 16.55
N GLY A 574 18.62 0.70 17.35
CA GLY A 574 18.76 -0.40 18.28
C GLY A 574 17.40 -1.01 18.60
N SER A 575 17.34 -1.93 19.56
CA SER A 575 16.11 -2.61 19.91
C SER A 575 14.99 -1.63 20.33
N GLY A 576 13.97 -1.48 19.47
CA GLY A 576 12.81 -0.61 19.70
C GLY A 576 13.09 0.90 19.61
N LYS A 577 14.34 1.30 19.33
CA LYS A 577 14.76 2.71 19.26
C LYS A 577 15.35 3.05 17.90
N GLN A 578 14.94 4.19 17.36
CA GLN A 578 15.44 4.70 16.09
C GLN A 578 15.58 6.22 16.14
N LEU A 579 16.71 6.73 15.67
CA LEU A 579 16.95 8.16 15.50
C LEU A 579 17.40 8.44 14.07
N ILE A 580 16.71 9.36 13.39
CA ILE A 580 17.07 9.82 12.05
C ILE A 580 17.42 11.31 12.13
N LEU A 581 18.62 11.65 11.65
CA LEU A 581 19.11 13.02 11.50
C LEU A 581 19.15 13.37 10.03
N THR A 582 18.55 14.50 9.63
CA THR A 582 18.63 15.04 8.27
C THR A 582 19.22 16.44 8.30
N PHE A 583 20.36 16.60 7.62
CA PHE A 583 21.10 17.87 7.59
C PHE A 583 20.53 18.87 6.59
N ASP A 584 20.84 20.14 6.82
CA ASP A 584 20.45 21.31 6.00
C ASP A 584 18.95 21.41 5.72
N ARG A 585 18.12 20.88 6.62
CA ARG A 585 16.66 20.81 6.45
C ARG A 585 15.95 21.05 7.76
N LEU A 586 14.77 21.65 7.68
CA LEU A 586 13.82 21.69 8.79
C LEU A 586 12.57 20.89 8.43
N PRO A 587 12.01 20.16 9.41
CA PRO A 587 10.72 19.54 9.24
C PRO A 587 9.63 20.60 9.18
N GLY A 588 8.56 20.33 8.43
CA GLY A 588 7.32 21.09 8.49
C GLY A 588 6.61 20.81 9.81
N ILE A 589 6.95 21.56 10.86
CA ILE A 589 6.30 21.52 12.18
C ILE A 589 5.33 22.69 12.28
N ASP A 590 4.14 22.40 12.82
CA ASP A 590 3.08 23.37 13.09
C ASP A 590 3.63 24.57 13.88
N SER A 591 3.34 25.79 13.41
CA SER A 591 3.78 27.03 14.06
C SER A 591 3.21 27.22 15.47
N ALA A 592 2.15 26.48 15.83
CA ALA A 592 1.60 26.48 17.18
C ALA A 592 2.48 25.72 18.19
N ILE A 593 3.42 24.88 17.73
CA ILE A 593 4.35 24.17 18.62
C ILE A 593 5.33 25.18 19.21
N PRO A 594 5.42 25.28 20.56
CA PRO A 594 6.33 26.21 21.23
C PRO A 594 7.78 26.01 20.80
N THR A 595 8.50 27.13 20.77
CA THR A 595 9.94 27.12 20.54
C THR A 595 10.67 27.14 21.87
N ASP A 596 11.49 26.12 22.11
CA ASP A 596 12.36 26.00 23.27
C ASP A 596 13.81 26.32 22.91
N VAL A 597 14.62 26.55 23.94
CA VAL A 597 16.08 26.67 23.82
C VAL A 597 16.72 25.56 24.65
N ILE A 598 17.49 24.69 23.99
CA ILE A 598 18.22 23.58 24.63
C ILE A 598 19.69 23.73 24.28
N GLY A 599 20.51 24.13 25.25
CA GLY A 599 21.92 24.46 25.02
C GLY A 599 22.08 25.54 23.95
N PRO A 600 22.89 25.31 22.89
CA PRO A 600 23.07 26.28 21.81
C PRO A 600 21.96 26.24 20.74
N TRP A 601 20.91 25.45 20.94
CA TRP A 601 19.90 25.15 19.92
C TRP A 601 18.56 25.83 20.22
N ARG A 602 17.94 26.35 19.17
CA ARG A 602 16.52 26.69 19.13
C ARG A 602 15.77 25.49 18.57
N VAL A 603 14.79 24.98 19.31
CA VAL A 603 14.12 23.73 18.96
C VAL A 603 12.61 23.82 19.02
N ARG A 604 11.93 23.06 18.16
CA ARG A 604 10.49 22.77 18.24
C ARG A 604 10.32 21.26 18.23
N ILE A 605 9.70 20.70 19.27
CA ILE A 605 9.50 19.26 19.45
C ILE A 605 8.00 18.96 19.32
N GLU A 606 7.62 18.21 18.30
CA GLU A 606 6.24 17.80 18.05
C GLU A 606 6.09 16.28 18.32
N PRO A 607 5.25 15.85 19.27
CA PRO A 607 4.84 14.46 19.38
C PRO A 607 3.93 14.12 18.19
N VAL A 608 4.27 13.06 17.45
CA VAL A 608 3.52 12.65 16.26
C VAL A 608 3.19 11.15 16.31
N ARG A 609 2.14 10.75 15.59
CA ARG A 609 1.64 9.37 15.61
C ARG A 609 2.68 8.36 15.11
N GLY A 610 2.61 7.14 15.64
CA GLY A 610 3.58 6.08 15.41
C GLY A 610 4.70 6.06 16.45
N GLN A 611 4.44 6.51 17.68
CA GLN A 611 5.40 6.50 18.79
C GLN A 611 6.69 7.28 18.51
N ARG A 612 6.56 8.46 17.90
CA ARG A 612 7.72 9.26 17.47
C ARG A 612 7.62 10.74 17.80
N TYR A 613 8.79 11.36 17.95
CA TYR A 613 8.99 12.80 18.04
C TYR A 613 9.59 13.32 16.74
N ARG A 614 9.06 14.44 16.26
CA ARG A 614 9.63 15.20 15.15
C ARG A 614 10.17 16.52 15.69
N VAL A 615 11.42 16.83 15.37
CA VAL A 615 12.11 17.97 15.94
C VAL A 615 12.77 18.83 14.87
N ALA A 616 12.46 20.13 14.88
CA ALA A 616 13.18 21.14 14.13
C ALA A 616 14.26 21.74 15.03
N ILE A 617 15.53 21.72 14.57
CA ILE A 617 16.68 22.20 15.34
C ILE A 617 17.43 23.24 14.51
N GLU A 618 17.64 24.41 15.09
CA GLU A 618 18.40 25.52 14.50
C GLU A 618 19.40 26.08 15.51
N ALA A 619 20.47 26.72 15.04
CA ALA A 619 21.40 27.43 15.92
C ALA A 619 20.70 28.63 16.60
N ASN A 620 20.87 28.79 17.91
CA ASN A 620 20.32 29.92 18.68
C ASN A 620 21.19 31.19 18.62
N THR A 621 22.09 31.32 17.63
CA THR A 621 23.03 32.45 17.54
C THR A 621 22.86 33.25 16.25
N ASN A 622 22.88 34.58 16.36
CA ASN A 622 22.88 35.52 15.22
C ASN A 622 24.24 35.63 14.50
N ARG A 623 25.18 34.71 14.71
CA ARG A 623 26.48 34.74 14.01
C ARG A 623 26.23 34.49 12.53
N ARG A 624 26.52 35.48 11.68
CA ARG A 624 26.56 35.34 10.22
C ARG A 624 27.47 34.14 9.89
N GLY A 625 26.87 33.01 9.49
CA GLY A 625 27.58 31.79 9.11
C GLY A 625 27.11 30.49 9.76
N SER A 626 26.45 30.50 10.93
CA SER A 626 25.92 29.25 11.52
C SER A 626 24.55 28.89 10.95
N ASN A 627 24.53 28.31 9.75
CA ASN A 627 23.31 27.85 9.08
C ASN A 627 22.89 26.43 9.48
N VAL A 628 23.12 26.01 10.74
CA VAL A 628 22.71 24.67 11.19
C VAL A 628 21.19 24.60 11.13
N ARG A 629 20.68 23.72 10.26
CA ARG A 629 19.28 23.36 10.14
C ARG A 629 19.21 21.85 10.13
N LEU A 630 18.61 21.28 11.16
CA LEU A 630 18.58 19.84 11.37
C LEU A 630 17.13 19.42 11.61
N ALA A 631 16.69 18.40 10.86
CA ALA A 631 15.49 17.65 11.17
C ALA A 631 15.89 16.40 11.93
N LEU A 632 15.27 16.18 13.08
CA LEU A 632 15.47 14.99 13.90
C LEU A 632 14.13 14.26 14.03
N GLU A 633 14.13 12.96 13.78
CA GLU A 633 13.00 12.08 14.04
C GLU A 633 13.44 10.97 14.99
N ALA A 634 12.75 10.83 16.12
CA ALA A 634 13.10 9.87 17.17
C ALA A 634 11.90 8.97 17.47
N THR A 635 12.06 7.66 17.29
CA THR A 635 11.04 6.64 17.56
C THR A 635 11.47 5.78 18.75
N GLY A 636 10.55 5.54 19.69
CA GLY A 636 10.82 4.74 20.90
C GLY A 636 11.64 5.46 21.98
N PHE A 637 11.83 6.77 21.86
CA PHE A 637 12.45 7.64 22.86
C PHE A 637 11.40 8.42 23.65
N THR A 638 11.65 8.70 24.92
CA THR A 638 10.84 9.65 25.71
C THR A 638 11.20 11.10 25.39
N LEU A 639 10.36 12.06 25.77
CA LEU A 639 10.66 13.48 25.59
C LEU A 639 11.99 13.88 26.26
N ASP A 640 12.26 13.39 27.47
CA ASP A 640 13.50 13.71 28.20
C ASP A 640 14.74 13.13 27.50
N GLU A 641 14.66 11.90 26.98
CA GLU A 641 15.73 11.32 26.18
C GLU A 641 15.97 12.12 24.90
N VAL A 642 14.90 12.57 24.22
CA VAL A 642 15.02 13.45 23.03
C VAL A 642 15.70 14.77 23.40
N ARG A 643 15.35 15.40 24.52
CA ARG A 643 16.00 16.63 24.99
C ARG A 643 17.47 16.41 25.32
N ALA A 644 17.82 15.29 25.96
CA ALA A 644 19.21 14.92 26.24
C ALA A 644 20.02 14.70 24.95
N ILE A 645 19.44 14.03 23.95
CA ILE A 645 20.06 13.87 22.62
C ILE A 645 20.34 15.24 22.02
N ILE A 646 19.34 16.15 22.00
CA ILE A 646 19.49 17.51 21.48
C ILE A 646 20.59 18.28 22.22
N GLU A 647 20.63 18.20 23.54
CA GLU A 647 21.66 18.85 24.36
C GLU A 647 23.06 18.31 24.06
N SER A 648 23.18 17.01 23.77
CA SER A 648 24.44 16.35 23.41
C SER A 648 24.92 16.69 21.99
N LEU A 649 24.08 17.27 21.14
CA LEU A 649 24.43 17.56 19.75
C LEU A 649 25.61 18.52 19.68
N ARG A 650 26.64 18.16 18.91
CA ARG A 650 27.84 18.95 18.67
C ARG A 650 28.21 18.90 17.19
N PRO A 651 28.85 19.96 16.64
CA PRO A 651 29.49 19.90 15.34
C PRO A 651 30.46 18.71 15.24
N LEU A 652 30.45 18.00 14.11
CA LEU A 652 31.22 16.78 13.90
C LEU A 652 32.73 16.95 14.15
N ASN A 653 33.28 18.13 13.88
CA ASN A 653 34.70 18.46 14.13
C ASN A 653 35.05 18.59 15.63
N ARG A 654 34.03 18.61 16.51
CA ARG A 654 34.17 18.66 17.97
C ARG A 654 33.82 17.34 18.64
N ILE A 655 33.57 16.29 17.86
CA ILE A 655 33.24 14.95 18.34
C ILE A 655 34.47 14.06 18.13
N ASP A 656 34.83 13.29 19.16
CA ASP A 656 35.79 12.21 19.00
C ASP A 656 35.13 11.03 18.30
N MET A 657 35.22 11.00 16.97
CA MET A 657 34.60 9.94 16.16
C MET A 657 35.20 8.56 16.42
N ARG A 658 36.40 8.45 16.99
CA ARG A 658 36.99 7.14 17.33
C ARG A 658 36.19 6.42 18.41
N ALA A 659 35.61 7.17 19.34
CA ALA A 659 34.76 6.62 20.40
C ALA A 659 33.41 6.08 19.87
N GLN A 660 33.00 6.48 18.67
CA GLN A 660 31.75 6.07 18.05
C GLN A 660 31.93 5.15 16.83
N GLU A 661 33.16 5.01 16.31
CA GLU A 661 33.46 4.31 15.05
C GLU A 661 32.95 2.87 15.04
N THR A 662 32.98 2.17 16.17
CA THR A 662 32.49 0.79 16.31
C THR A 662 30.99 0.63 16.06
N PHE A 663 30.21 1.70 16.18
CA PHE A 663 28.77 1.69 15.92
C PHE A 663 28.45 1.95 14.45
N PHE A 664 29.35 2.63 13.71
CA PHE A 664 29.13 2.94 12.31
C PHE A 664 29.38 1.71 11.42
N ILE A 665 28.39 1.36 10.59
CA ILE A 665 28.53 0.23 9.67
C ILE A 665 29.64 0.55 8.64
N PRO A 666 30.68 -0.30 8.52
CA PRO A 666 31.79 -0.07 7.59
C PRO A 666 31.38 -0.33 6.15
N ARG A 667 32.06 0.33 5.21
CA ARG A 667 31.87 0.14 3.77
C ARG A 667 32.75 -1.02 3.29
N ARG A 668 32.35 -2.26 3.55
CA ARG A 668 33.10 -3.46 3.14
C ARG A 668 32.77 -3.92 1.72
#